data_AF-H0C174-F1
#
_entry.id   AF-H0C174-F1
#
_cell.length_a   1.000
_cell.length_b   1.000
_cell.length_c   1.000
_cell.angle_alpha   90.00
_cell.angle_beta   90.00
_cell.angle_gamma   90.00
#
_symmetry.space_group_name_H-M   'P 1'
#
loop_
_entity.id
_entity.type
_entity.pdbx_description
1 polymer ?
#
loop_
_entity_poly.entity_id
_entity_poly.type
_entity_poly.pdbx_seq_one_letter_code
_entity_poly.pdbx_strand_id
1 'polypeptide(L)'
;MPTARLCPLADVAARLPADSWIAQRLAEATDALATDTVLCITGDVQVPELHLDAPLASGGPLRALLQGGIDAPAPTGPPFLVLIEGHLQIDGALTCDDTDGATHLIVLGDARLHNAVVGGQLLYVQGALQVADLLWGHGPHGGLTVRGGLTARVALFTGEYKVEIAGPEQVEFLMDEVRGVPHLAEFASEIAGIVFTPEFHDGIDDGEHGISSMLSRPRVLAAVRAGDNATRSSAEIHALMPQEAGLFADEAISVRNILTAVHTPVMGPKEHTATGWFQQTDFLLCQRHVDADGDPRDDSVFITVWKTWDFYLAVSQEPERQGLLARLAAAVQGRKVPTTAQLTLVHRAYQGGQPGEWLPLAPDTSPQAWQACTLAWRGVLDYLRKAVGQHRARYPLYQRLRAELTAERIEDFTSLPVFTERYNDWWDSDKNGWWEGDVWVGARQPCMHEGEPWGRALKLSWENGDEAPGDDDDNAHSAYQINIEPALAGPAAVEFTSAQRQSDARTPLPRSAADHIARLLRFYVAVEGRVRAQHEHEQAHQAEARRIEAAVHLLATPPLAPDLPDAAVFPVELMTLSDQWQADGQSYVAAIRARQLALDAAEAHEGNGDAEEEQEEEHDDSDPPADPRKAVAATVLQLARVVSTHADEDLADRFRQRFAFAPDAFVRHAANAGRFIGPVFALDDGRVLARIGAPYDDTAHWVELQGLRYVPLPALRGLGRSPNRRCFAQSDGQHITTHDGFAGPVMARFALPQGNEALPPHVQVSPGPLGQRCDELIPFNDGQRVLLRNPTGIYLLSSQGNHGVQRLHPQTFDDDGPYTWPKNQQDETVNGTEITMLALDMLHMALSPDERHIAVGDQDSNHILLDAKGKRVAEYEALSSYPHHATFSHDGTRLFANSCHLYGGNTRAIPVGCALHDVADEDAPPLDERCRVYASATLPGMVVLGDADGYLHALSDDGRPLWRHHIGSTLSALEMSPDGSTLWAASYGGYLVHLERVETGMDPYSIGTSPYAEVRRWIFWTDEAAALRW
;
A
#
# COMPACT_ATOMS: atom_id res chain seq x y z
N MET A 1 6.25 7.84 -45.96
CA MET A 1 6.98 7.94 -44.69
C MET A 1 6.26 8.98 -43.86
N PRO A 2 5.77 8.64 -42.67
CA PRO A 2 5.12 9.60 -41.79
C PRO A 2 6.11 10.70 -41.38
N THR A 3 5.60 11.91 -41.16
CA THR A 3 6.40 13.04 -40.68
C THR A 3 5.89 13.46 -39.31
N ALA A 4 6.76 13.46 -38.30
CA ALA A 4 6.43 13.86 -36.93
C ALA A 4 7.02 15.24 -36.62
N ARG A 5 6.29 16.06 -35.86
CA ARG A 5 6.75 17.34 -35.32
C ARG A 5 6.10 17.63 -33.97
N LEU A 6 6.79 18.36 -33.12
CA LEU A 6 6.23 18.92 -31.89
C LEU A 6 5.74 20.35 -32.15
N CYS A 7 4.55 20.68 -31.66
CA CYS A 7 4.00 22.03 -31.75
C CYS A 7 3.00 22.31 -30.62
N PRO A 8 2.73 23.58 -30.28
CA PRO A 8 1.65 23.96 -29.38
C PRO A 8 0.28 23.46 -29.89
N LEU A 9 -0.62 23.12 -28.96
CA LEU A 9 -1.97 22.63 -29.26
C LEU A 9 -2.77 23.62 -30.11
N ALA A 10 -2.57 24.92 -29.93
CA ALA A 10 -3.21 25.96 -30.74
C ALA A 10 -2.93 25.81 -32.26
N ASP A 11 -1.74 25.33 -32.65
CA ASP A 11 -1.35 25.18 -34.05
C ASP A 11 -2.13 24.08 -34.78
N VAL A 12 -2.70 23.14 -34.02
CA VAL A 12 -3.46 22.00 -34.54
C VAL A 12 -4.95 22.06 -34.20
N ALA A 13 -5.41 23.09 -33.49
CA ALA A 13 -6.80 23.22 -33.02
C ALA A 13 -7.83 23.05 -34.16
N ALA A 14 -7.58 23.61 -35.35
CA ALA A 14 -8.47 23.49 -36.51
C ALA A 14 -8.52 22.08 -37.13
N ARG A 15 -7.60 21.19 -36.75
CA ARG A 15 -7.50 19.80 -37.20
C ARG A 15 -8.14 18.83 -36.21
N LEU A 16 -8.39 19.27 -34.97
CA LEU A 16 -9.03 18.43 -33.96
C LEU A 16 -10.50 18.17 -34.32
N PRO A 17 -11.04 16.97 -34.01
CA PRO A 17 -12.47 16.70 -34.14
C PRO A 17 -13.29 17.66 -33.27
N ALA A 18 -14.27 18.33 -33.87
CA ALA A 18 -15.06 19.39 -33.21
C ALA A 18 -15.88 18.90 -32.00
N ASP A 19 -16.16 17.60 -31.95
CA ASP A 19 -16.86 16.89 -30.89
C ASP A 19 -15.92 16.32 -29.81
N SER A 20 -14.59 16.48 -29.94
CA SER A 20 -13.65 16.14 -28.87
C SER A 20 -13.71 17.19 -27.75
N TRP A 21 -13.60 16.75 -26.49
CA TRP A 21 -13.62 17.68 -25.36
C TRP A 21 -12.44 18.66 -25.40
N ILE A 22 -11.30 18.26 -25.97
CA ILE A 22 -10.12 19.13 -26.16
C ILE A 22 -10.47 20.29 -27.11
N ALA A 23 -11.13 20.00 -28.24
CA ALA A 23 -11.57 21.03 -29.18
C ALA A 23 -12.64 21.95 -28.57
N GLN A 24 -13.59 21.38 -27.81
CA GLN A 24 -14.62 22.14 -27.09
C GLN A 24 -13.99 23.08 -26.05
N ARG A 25 -13.01 22.59 -25.29
CA ARG A 25 -12.31 23.37 -24.27
C ARG A 25 -11.53 24.54 -24.87
N LEU A 26 -10.85 24.34 -25.99
CA LEU A 26 -10.18 25.41 -26.75
C LEU A 26 -11.16 26.44 -27.32
N ALA A 27 -12.39 26.04 -27.66
CA ALA A 27 -13.43 26.95 -28.12
C ALA A 27 -14.02 27.80 -26.98
N GLU A 28 -14.14 27.22 -25.77
CA GLU A 28 -14.68 27.90 -24.58
C GLU A 28 -13.64 28.81 -23.90
N ALA A 29 -12.39 28.39 -23.82
CA ALA A 29 -11.30 29.09 -23.16
C ALA A 29 -10.00 28.91 -23.97
N THR A 30 -9.85 29.72 -25.01
CA THR A 30 -8.78 29.58 -26.02
C THR A 30 -7.38 29.58 -25.43
N ASP A 31 -7.13 30.29 -24.35
CA ASP A 31 -5.80 30.39 -23.73
C ASP A 31 -5.48 29.22 -22.77
N ALA A 32 -6.47 28.43 -22.34
CA ALA A 32 -6.30 27.51 -21.21
C ALA A 32 -5.40 26.29 -21.51
N LEU A 33 -5.36 25.84 -22.76
CA LEU A 33 -4.57 24.68 -23.21
C LEU A 33 -3.68 25.02 -24.43
N ALA A 34 -3.66 26.30 -24.86
CA ALA A 34 -3.06 26.69 -26.15
C ALA A 34 -1.57 26.35 -26.25
N THR A 35 -0.85 26.44 -25.13
CA THR A 35 0.60 26.22 -25.03
C THR A 35 0.97 24.77 -24.80
N ASP A 36 0.02 23.87 -24.54
CA ASP A 36 0.30 22.47 -24.29
C ASP A 36 0.93 21.80 -25.52
N THR A 37 1.90 20.91 -25.27
CA THR A 37 2.71 20.32 -26.32
C THR A 37 1.97 19.18 -27.01
N VAL A 38 1.94 19.20 -28.35
CA VAL A 38 1.34 18.14 -29.19
C VAL A 38 2.39 17.49 -30.06
N LEU A 39 2.41 16.17 -30.09
CA LEU A 39 3.08 15.39 -31.12
C LEU A 39 2.15 15.22 -32.32
N CYS A 40 2.39 15.99 -33.38
CA CYS A 40 1.61 15.93 -34.62
C CYS A 40 2.33 15.04 -35.64
N ILE A 41 1.67 13.98 -36.10
CA ILE A 41 2.20 13.03 -37.09
C ILE A 41 1.29 13.04 -38.33
N THR A 42 1.84 13.36 -39.49
CA THR A 42 1.11 13.33 -40.76
C THR A 42 1.48 12.07 -41.57
N GLY A 43 0.47 11.29 -41.96
CA GLY A 43 0.62 10.01 -42.67
C GLY A 43 0.44 8.79 -41.77
N ASP A 44 0.46 7.59 -42.38
CA ASP A 44 0.20 6.33 -41.69
C ASP A 44 1.37 5.92 -40.78
N VAL A 45 1.03 5.48 -39.57
CA VAL A 45 1.97 5.11 -38.51
C VAL A 45 1.84 3.63 -38.20
N GLN A 46 2.96 2.92 -38.20
CA GLN A 46 3.05 1.56 -37.69
C GLN A 46 4.14 1.49 -36.62
N VAL A 47 3.79 0.98 -35.44
CA VAL A 47 4.69 0.82 -34.31
C VAL A 47 4.51 -0.55 -33.65
N PRO A 48 5.55 -1.12 -33.02
CA PRO A 48 5.41 -2.39 -32.32
C PRO A 48 4.50 -2.27 -31.09
N GLU A 49 4.61 -1.19 -30.34
CA GLU A 49 3.84 -0.91 -29.12
C GLU A 49 3.73 0.59 -28.90
N LEU A 50 2.83 1.02 -28.02
CA LEU A 50 2.75 2.42 -27.61
C LEU A 50 2.33 2.53 -26.14
N HIS A 51 3.15 3.20 -25.35
CA HIS A 51 2.89 3.50 -23.95
C HIS A 51 2.60 5.00 -23.79
N LEU A 52 1.41 5.36 -23.31
CA LEU A 52 0.91 6.74 -23.32
C LEU A 52 1.41 7.58 -22.15
N ASP A 53 1.97 7.01 -21.09
CA ASP A 53 2.58 7.81 -20.02
C ASP A 53 3.96 8.34 -20.43
N ALA A 54 4.64 7.64 -21.33
CA ALA A 54 5.95 8.03 -21.86
C ALA A 54 6.09 7.78 -23.38
N PRO A 55 5.24 8.38 -24.23
CA PRO A 55 5.23 8.08 -25.67
C PRO A 55 6.52 8.50 -26.40
N LEU A 56 7.33 9.36 -25.77
CA LEU A 56 8.62 9.84 -26.28
C LEU A 56 9.83 9.34 -25.48
N ALA A 57 9.67 8.27 -24.70
CA ALA A 57 10.76 7.63 -23.96
C ALA A 57 11.97 7.31 -24.86
N SER A 58 13.17 7.30 -24.28
CA SER A 58 14.39 6.94 -25.01
C SER A 58 14.27 5.52 -25.58
N GLY A 59 14.61 5.35 -26.86
CA GLY A 59 14.39 4.08 -27.59
C GLY A 59 12.93 3.81 -28.00
N GLY A 60 11.97 4.68 -27.63
CA GLY A 60 10.56 4.54 -27.95
C GLY A 60 10.24 4.75 -29.44
N PRO A 61 9.19 4.09 -29.96
CA PRO A 61 8.94 4.03 -31.41
C PRO A 61 8.49 5.37 -32.01
N LEU A 62 7.79 6.22 -31.26
CA LEU A 62 7.42 7.56 -31.74
C LEU A 62 8.58 8.57 -31.68
N ARG A 63 9.52 8.41 -30.73
CA ARG A 63 10.74 9.23 -30.67
C ARG A 63 11.62 9.01 -31.90
N ALA A 64 11.70 7.77 -32.41
CA ALA A 64 12.43 7.44 -33.63
C ALA A 64 11.87 8.17 -34.87
N LEU A 65 10.56 8.47 -34.90
CA LEU A 65 9.93 9.23 -35.99
C LEU A 65 10.29 10.73 -35.95
N LEU A 66 10.59 11.29 -34.76
CA LEU A 66 11.01 12.68 -34.59
C LEU A 66 12.47 12.90 -35.00
N GLN A 67 13.36 11.96 -34.69
CA GLN A 67 14.80 12.05 -35.01
C GLN A 67 15.12 12.07 -36.52
N GLY A 68 14.13 11.75 -37.37
CA GLY A 68 14.22 11.88 -38.83
C GLY A 68 14.19 13.33 -39.35
N GLY A 69 14.02 14.34 -38.48
CA GLY A 69 13.97 15.75 -38.86
C GLY A 69 14.45 16.72 -37.79
N ILE A 70 15.70 17.19 -37.95
CA ILE A 70 16.33 18.38 -37.34
C ILE A 70 16.82 18.25 -35.88
N ASP A 71 18.07 18.72 -35.68
CA ASP A 71 18.79 18.95 -34.42
C ASP A 71 18.11 20.02 -33.53
N ALA A 72 17.02 19.68 -32.86
CA ALA A 72 16.45 20.48 -31.78
C ALA A 72 16.49 19.70 -30.46
N PRO A 73 16.81 20.35 -29.31
CA PRO A 73 16.78 19.69 -28.01
C PRO A 73 15.36 19.15 -27.75
N ALA A 74 15.29 17.86 -27.41
CA ALA A 74 14.01 17.19 -27.18
C ALA A 74 13.40 17.70 -25.87
N PRO A 75 12.10 18.07 -25.82
CA PRO A 75 11.44 18.36 -24.56
C PRO A 75 11.44 17.11 -23.67
N THR A 76 11.65 17.33 -22.37
CA THR A 76 11.84 16.28 -21.36
C THR A 76 10.52 15.68 -20.83
N GLY A 77 9.37 16.32 -21.08
CA GLY A 77 8.05 15.84 -20.64
C GLY A 77 7.22 15.12 -21.72
N PRO A 78 6.24 14.27 -21.33
CA PRO A 78 5.28 13.68 -22.27
C PRO A 78 4.43 14.77 -22.95
N PRO A 79 4.14 14.66 -24.26
CA PRO A 79 3.23 15.59 -24.91
C PRO A 79 1.83 15.43 -24.31
N PHE A 80 1.08 16.52 -24.21
CA PHE A 80 -0.33 16.49 -23.80
C PHE A 80 -1.18 15.64 -24.75
N LEU A 81 -0.89 15.69 -26.05
CA LEU A 81 -1.63 14.97 -27.08
C LEU A 81 -0.70 14.38 -28.15
N VAL A 82 -0.99 13.16 -28.58
CA VAL A 82 -0.52 12.58 -29.84
C VAL A 82 -1.65 12.68 -30.87
N LEU A 83 -1.43 13.44 -31.94
CA LEU A 83 -2.35 13.61 -33.07
C LEU A 83 -1.80 12.91 -34.31
N ILE A 84 -2.50 11.90 -34.80
CA ILE A 84 -2.15 11.15 -36.02
C ILE A 84 -3.13 11.50 -37.14
N GLU A 85 -2.65 12.23 -38.14
CA GLU A 85 -3.37 12.55 -39.38
C GLU A 85 -3.17 11.44 -40.42
N GLY A 86 -3.68 10.26 -40.11
CA GLY A 86 -3.51 9.05 -40.91
C GLY A 86 -4.05 7.82 -40.17
N HIS A 87 -3.67 6.63 -40.66
CA HIS A 87 -3.98 5.37 -40.01
C HIS A 87 -2.94 5.02 -38.93
N LEU A 88 -3.38 4.36 -37.85
CA LEU A 88 -2.50 3.82 -36.80
C LEU A 88 -2.55 2.30 -36.81
N GLN A 89 -1.39 1.65 -36.88
CA GLN A 89 -1.24 0.22 -36.64
C GLN A 89 -0.26 -0.02 -35.49
N ILE A 90 -0.70 -0.76 -34.48
CA ILE A 90 0.14 -1.24 -33.38
C ILE A 90 0.13 -2.76 -33.41
N ASP A 91 1.30 -3.35 -33.62
CA ASP A 91 1.43 -4.81 -33.76
C ASP A 91 1.28 -5.54 -32.40
N GLY A 92 1.56 -4.83 -31.29
CA GLY A 92 1.42 -5.26 -29.89
C GLY A 92 0.41 -4.40 -29.12
N ALA A 93 0.79 -3.91 -27.94
CA ALA A 93 -0.12 -3.27 -27.00
C ALA A 93 -0.09 -1.73 -27.02
N LEU A 94 -1.28 -1.12 -26.90
CA LEU A 94 -1.47 0.26 -26.46
C LEU A 94 -1.73 0.26 -24.93
N THR A 95 -0.92 0.95 -24.14
CA THR A 95 -1.02 0.89 -22.66
C THR A 95 -0.88 2.25 -21.98
N CYS A 96 -1.47 2.36 -20.79
CA CYS A 96 -1.10 3.35 -19.77
C CYS A 96 -1.17 2.73 -18.36
N ASP A 97 -0.27 3.15 -17.48
CA ASP A 97 -0.28 2.85 -16.05
C ASP A 97 -1.18 3.85 -15.32
N ASP A 98 -1.00 5.14 -15.57
CA ASP A 98 -1.74 6.23 -14.92
C ASP A 98 -3.16 6.36 -15.49
N THR A 99 -4.14 6.44 -14.59
CA THR A 99 -5.55 6.72 -14.92
C THR A 99 -5.91 8.19 -14.76
N ASP A 100 -4.96 9.05 -14.37
CA ASP A 100 -5.14 10.48 -14.07
C ASP A 100 -4.00 11.36 -14.62
N GLY A 101 -3.58 11.15 -15.88
CA GLY A 101 -2.50 11.98 -16.44
C GLY A 101 -1.89 11.53 -17.76
N ALA A 102 -2.28 10.37 -18.27
CA ALA A 102 -1.73 9.81 -19.51
C ALA A 102 -1.97 10.71 -20.74
N THR A 103 -1.03 10.64 -21.69
CA THR A 103 -1.10 11.39 -22.97
C THR A 103 -2.38 11.07 -23.75
N HIS A 104 -3.10 12.09 -24.23
CA HIS A 104 -4.26 11.91 -25.11
C HIS A 104 -3.84 11.37 -26.48
N LEU A 105 -4.69 10.57 -27.12
CA LEU A 105 -4.45 10.03 -28.47
C LEU A 105 -5.64 10.30 -29.39
N ILE A 106 -5.41 11.03 -30.48
CA ILE A 106 -6.39 11.28 -31.54
C ILE A 106 -5.86 10.72 -32.86
N VAL A 107 -6.62 9.83 -33.49
CA VAL A 107 -6.35 9.24 -34.81
C VAL A 107 -7.45 9.67 -35.77
N LEU A 108 -7.09 10.42 -36.81
CA LEU A 108 -8.06 10.92 -37.81
C LEU A 108 -8.43 9.87 -38.88
N GLY A 109 -7.70 8.75 -38.95
CA GLY A 109 -8.01 7.59 -39.77
C GLY A 109 -8.48 6.38 -38.96
N ASP A 110 -8.25 5.19 -39.51
CA ASP A 110 -8.50 3.90 -38.82
C ASP A 110 -7.37 3.54 -37.86
N ALA A 111 -7.70 2.84 -36.77
CA ALA A 111 -6.74 2.31 -35.81
C ALA A 111 -6.84 0.78 -35.74
N ARG A 112 -5.70 0.08 -35.80
CA ARG A 112 -5.58 -1.37 -35.65
C ARG A 112 -4.58 -1.67 -34.55
N LEU A 113 -4.99 -2.42 -33.54
CA LEU A 113 -4.22 -2.72 -32.35
C LEU A 113 -4.30 -4.23 -32.06
N HIS A 114 -3.27 -4.83 -31.47
CA HIS A 114 -3.43 -6.18 -30.92
C HIS A 114 -4.18 -6.12 -29.59
N ASN A 115 -3.65 -5.34 -28.64
CA ASN A 115 -4.21 -5.09 -27.32
C ASN A 115 -4.31 -3.59 -27.05
N ALA A 116 -5.27 -3.19 -26.23
CA ALA A 116 -5.41 -1.84 -25.70
C ALA A 116 -5.88 -1.90 -24.25
N VAL A 117 -5.04 -1.48 -23.30
CA VAL A 117 -5.38 -1.38 -21.87
C VAL A 117 -5.14 0.06 -21.44
N VAL A 118 -6.22 0.84 -21.34
CA VAL A 118 -6.19 2.30 -21.26
C VAL A 118 -7.09 2.83 -20.13
N GLY A 119 -6.89 4.09 -19.74
CA GLY A 119 -7.60 4.76 -18.66
C GLY A 119 -7.10 6.20 -18.47
N GLY A 120 -7.98 7.12 -18.09
CA GLY A 120 -7.61 8.52 -17.80
C GLY A 120 -7.54 9.48 -18.98
N GLN A 121 -7.22 8.97 -20.16
CA GLN A 121 -6.99 9.79 -21.35
C GLN A 121 -8.16 9.77 -22.35
N LEU A 122 -8.07 10.65 -23.34
CA LEU A 122 -8.98 10.68 -24.48
C LEU A 122 -8.37 9.78 -25.55
N LEU A 123 -9.09 8.74 -25.93
CA LEU A 123 -8.78 7.91 -27.10
C LEU A 123 -9.84 8.18 -28.16
N TYR A 124 -9.50 8.98 -29.18
CA TYR A 124 -10.41 9.34 -30.26
C TYR A 124 -9.97 8.71 -31.56
N VAL A 125 -10.85 7.95 -32.21
CA VAL A 125 -10.64 7.36 -33.53
C VAL A 125 -11.76 7.81 -34.47
N GLN A 126 -11.41 8.63 -35.46
CA GLN A 126 -12.39 9.13 -36.44
C GLN A 126 -12.82 8.03 -37.43
N GLY A 127 -11.91 7.12 -37.78
CA GLY A 127 -12.20 5.93 -38.58
C GLY A 127 -12.69 4.75 -37.74
N ALA A 128 -12.46 3.54 -38.22
CA ALA A 128 -12.78 2.30 -37.50
C ALA A 128 -11.66 1.91 -36.52
N LEU A 129 -12.03 1.41 -35.34
CA LEU A 129 -11.11 0.82 -34.37
C LEU A 129 -11.22 -0.71 -34.43
N GLN A 130 -10.10 -1.38 -34.70
CA GLN A 130 -9.99 -2.83 -34.67
C GLN A 130 -8.97 -3.25 -33.61
N VAL A 131 -9.42 -4.01 -32.62
CA VAL A 131 -8.56 -4.58 -31.58
C VAL A 131 -8.59 -6.09 -31.73
N ALA A 132 -7.45 -6.72 -31.98
CA ALA A 132 -7.41 -8.15 -32.29
C ALA A 132 -7.81 -9.01 -31.09
N ASP A 133 -7.43 -8.60 -29.87
CA ASP A 133 -7.61 -9.37 -28.66
C ASP A 133 -8.37 -8.59 -27.56
N LEU A 134 -7.67 -7.89 -26.65
CA LEU A 134 -8.27 -7.21 -25.51
C LEU A 134 -8.33 -5.69 -25.69
N LEU A 135 -9.53 -5.11 -25.54
CA LEU A 135 -9.76 -3.69 -25.32
C LEU A 135 -10.30 -3.48 -23.89
N TRP A 136 -9.49 -2.92 -23.00
CA TRP A 136 -9.92 -2.56 -21.64
C TRP A 136 -9.80 -1.05 -21.43
N GLY A 137 -10.93 -0.37 -21.27
CA GLY A 137 -11.00 1.02 -20.80
C GLY A 137 -11.43 1.08 -19.34
N HIS A 138 -10.68 1.78 -18.50
CA HIS A 138 -10.90 1.85 -17.06
C HIS A 138 -10.78 3.27 -16.49
N GLY A 139 -11.65 3.60 -15.54
CA GLY A 139 -11.53 4.79 -14.70
C GLY A 139 -12.43 5.95 -15.13
N PRO A 140 -12.78 6.87 -14.21
CA PRO A 140 -13.80 7.90 -14.44
C PRO A 140 -13.28 9.06 -15.30
N HIS A 141 -11.96 9.15 -15.48
CA HIS A 141 -11.29 10.17 -16.24
C HIS A 141 -11.02 9.70 -17.68
N GLY A 142 -11.20 10.61 -18.64
CA GLY A 142 -11.02 10.31 -20.07
C GLY A 142 -12.21 9.62 -20.74
N GLY A 143 -11.95 8.94 -21.86
CA GLY A 143 -12.95 8.20 -22.60
C GLY A 143 -12.52 7.76 -24.00
N LEU A 144 -13.24 6.77 -24.53
CA LEU A 144 -13.10 6.25 -25.89
C LEU A 144 -14.19 6.82 -26.79
N THR A 145 -13.81 7.42 -27.92
CA THR A 145 -14.73 7.85 -28.98
C THR A 145 -14.33 7.23 -30.30
N VAL A 146 -15.25 6.47 -30.92
CA VAL A 146 -15.02 5.84 -32.23
C VAL A 146 -16.16 6.16 -33.19
N ARG A 147 -15.85 6.82 -34.31
CA ARG A 147 -16.87 7.25 -35.27
C ARG A 147 -17.11 6.24 -36.41
N GLY A 148 -16.09 5.48 -36.83
CA GLY A 148 -16.20 4.50 -37.92
C GLY A 148 -16.64 3.09 -37.53
N GLY A 149 -16.79 2.80 -36.23
CA GLY A 149 -17.20 1.49 -35.70
C GLY A 149 -16.08 0.76 -34.95
N LEU A 150 -16.47 -0.16 -34.06
CA LEU A 150 -15.58 -0.94 -33.21
C LEU A 150 -15.64 -2.42 -33.58
N THR A 151 -14.49 -3.06 -33.73
CA THR A 151 -14.36 -4.52 -33.77
C THR A 151 -13.34 -4.95 -32.73
N ALA A 152 -13.74 -5.84 -31.82
CA ALA A 152 -12.84 -6.42 -30.82
C ALA A 152 -13.20 -7.88 -30.55
N ARG A 153 -12.23 -8.69 -30.11
CA ARG A 153 -12.57 -10.02 -29.57
C ARG A 153 -13.13 -9.87 -28.16
N VAL A 154 -12.40 -9.24 -27.27
CA VAL A 154 -12.81 -8.94 -25.89
C VAL A 154 -12.82 -7.43 -25.69
N ALA A 155 -13.93 -6.87 -25.24
CA ALA A 155 -13.98 -5.48 -24.78
C ALA A 155 -14.55 -5.40 -23.37
N LEU A 156 -13.84 -4.67 -22.52
CA LEU A 156 -14.13 -4.46 -21.11
C LEU A 156 -14.12 -2.96 -20.81
N PHE A 157 -15.23 -2.42 -20.31
CA PHE A 157 -15.34 -1.02 -19.90
C PHE A 157 -15.80 -0.95 -18.44
N THR A 158 -14.94 -0.43 -17.57
CA THR A 158 -15.15 -0.45 -16.11
C THR A 158 -14.85 0.90 -15.47
N GLY A 159 -15.31 1.11 -14.24
CA GLY A 159 -14.98 2.29 -13.43
C GLY A 159 -15.42 3.62 -14.07
N GLU A 160 -16.62 3.67 -14.66
CA GLU A 160 -17.20 4.86 -15.30
C GLU A 160 -16.48 5.37 -16.56
N TYR A 161 -15.63 4.55 -17.18
CA TYR A 161 -14.89 4.94 -18.39
C TYR A 161 -15.83 5.27 -19.56
N LYS A 162 -15.85 6.54 -19.98
CA LYS A 162 -16.81 7.03 -20.99
C LYS A 162 -16.57 6.39 -22.35
N VAL A 163 -17.61 5.86 -22.98
CA VAL A 163 -17.52 5.23 -24.30
C VAL A 163 -18.59 5.77 -25.25
N GLU A 164 -18.17 6.24 -26.42
CA GLU A 164 -19.05 6.68 -27.51
C GLU A 164 -18.70 5.96 -28.82
N ILE A 165 -19.66 5.23 -29.39
CA ILE A 165 -19.50 4.50 -30.65
C ILE A 165 -20.65 4.88 -31.59
N ALA A 166 -20.33 5.47 -32.75
CA ALA A 166 -21.34 5.91 -33.74
C ALA A 166 -21.52 4.93 -34.93
N GLY A 167 -20.55 4.04 -35.16
CA GLY A 167 -20.57 3.02 -36.22
C GLY A 167 -21.00 1.64 -35.72
N PRO A 168 -20.91 0.59 -36.58
CA PRO A 168 -21.19 -0.79 -36.18
C PRO A 168 -20.24 -1.23 -35.05
N GLU A 169 -20.80 -1.91 -34.05
CA GLU A 169 -20.07 -2.51 -32.94
C GLU A 169 -20.13 -4.04 -33.07
N GLN A 170 -18.96 -4.68 -33.19
CA GLN A 170 -18.80 -6.13 -33.29
C GLN A 170 -17.77 -6.58 -32.25
N VAL A 171 -18.27 -6.92 -31.06
CA VAL A 171 -17.45 -7.44 -29.97
C VAL A 171 -17.91 -8.86 -29.66
N GLU A 172 -16.99 -9.83 -29.65
CA GLU A 172 -17.35 -11.22 -29.33
C GLU A 172 -17.73 -11.39 -27.85
N PHE A 173 -16.91 -10.84 -26.95
CA PHE A 173 -17.14 -10.84 -25.51
C PHE A 173 -17.14 -9.41 -24.97
N LEU A 174 -18.33 -8.80 -24.91
CA LEU A 174 -18.53 -7.47 -24.35
C LEU A 174 -18.85 -7.57 -22.84
N MET A 175 -18.15 -6.76 -22.06
CA MET A 175 -18.34 -6.54 -20.62
C MET A 175 -18.37 -5.03 -20.39
N ASP A 176 -19.56 -4.46 -20.17
CA ASP A 176 -19.73 -3.01 -20.22
C ASP A 176 -20.55 -2.47 -19.04
N GLU A 177 -19.84 -2.03 -18.01
CA GLU A 177 -20.44 -1.52 -16.78
C GLU A 177 -20.89 -0.05 -16.91
N VAL A 178 -20.70 0.57 -18.08
CA VAL A 178 -20.80 2.04 -18.22
C VAL A 178 -22.00 2.45 -19.07
N ARG A 179 -22.22 1.82 -20.23
CA ARG A 179 -23.22 2.27 -21.21
C ARG A 179 -24.61 1.67 -21.00
N GLY A 180 -24.74 0.65 -20.13
CA GLY A 180 -25.99 -0.08 -19.91
C GLY A 180 -26.48 -0.84 -21.16
N VAL A 181 -25.56 -1.16 -22.08
CA VAL A 181 -25.85 -1.97 -23.27
C VAL A 181 -25.97 -3.46 -22.88
N PRO A 182 -26.83 -4.26 -23.53
CA PRO A 182 -26.85 -5.70 -23.27
C PRO A 182 -25.49 -6.34 -23.51
N HIS A 183 -24.96 -7.03 -22.50
CA HIS A 183 -23.63 -7.65 -22.56
C HIS A 183 -23.55 -8.88 -21.65
N LEU A 184 -22.48 -9.68 -21.76
CA LEU A 184 -22.41 -11.00 -21.11
C LEU A 184 -22.24 -10.96 -19.59
N ALA A 185 -21.88 -9.80 -19.04
CA ALA A 185 -21.62 -9.59 -17.62
C ALA A 185 -22.70 -8.76 -16.93
N GLU A 186 -23.82 -8.46 -17.61
CA GLU A 186 -24.84 -7.55 -17.09
C GLU A 186 -25.46 -8.05 -15.77
N PHE A 187 -25.58 -9.37 -15.61
CA PHE A 187 -26.22 -10.00 -14.45
C PHE A 187 -25.26 -10.86 -13.61
N ALA A 188 -24.08 -11.17 -14.14
CA ALA A 188 -23.08 -11.96 -13.45
C ALA A 188 -21.69 -11.65 -13.99
N SER A 189 -20.81 -11.22 -13.09
CA SER A 189 -19.39 -10.95 -13.37
C SER A 189 -18.59 -12.24 -13.66
N GLU A 190 -19.19 -13.42 -13.54
CA GLU A 190 -18.54 -14.72 -13.76
C GLU A 190 -18.03 -14.93 -15.18
N ILE A 191 -18.58 -14.24 -16.18
CA ILE A 191 -18.00 -14.26 -17.51
C ILE A 191 -16.57 -13.68 -17.51
N ALA A 192 -16.26 -12.67 -16.67
CA ALA A 192 -14.90 -12.17 -16.51
C ALA A 192 -13.99 -13.26 -15.95
N GLY A 193 -14.46 -14.05 -14.97
CA GLY A 193 -13.75 -15.22 -14.45
C GLY A 193 -13.51 -16.34 -15.49
N ILE A 194 -14.37 -16.44 -16.51
CA ILE A 194 -14.21 -17.37 -17.64
C ILE A 194 -13.33 -16.80 -18.75
N VAL A 195 -13.36 -15.49 -18.98
CA VAL A 195 -12.52 -14.82 -20.00
C VAL A 195 -11.08 -14.70 -19.53
N PHE A 196 -10.85 -14.29 -18.28
CA PHE A 196 -9.52 -14.08 -17.71
C PHE A 196 -9.06 -15.32 -16.92
N THR A 197 -7.79 -15.71 -17.07
CA THR A 197 -7.19 -16.78 -16.26
C THR A 197 -7.02 -16.35 -14.80
N PRO A 198 -6.96 -17.29 -13.83
CA PRO A 198 -6.95 -16.95 -12.41
C PRO A 198 -5.75 -16.10 -11.99
N GLU A 199 -4.61 -16.12 -12.71
CA GLU A 199 -3.47 -15.26 -12.40
C GLU A 199 -3.79 -13.75 -12.53
N PHE A 200 -4.81 -13.39 -13.31
CA PHE A 200 -5.26 -12.01 -13.52
C PHE A 200 -6.37 -11.58 -12.57
N HIS A 201 -6.84 -12.44 -11.67
CA HIS A 201 -7.82 -12.06 -10.65
C HIS A 201 -7.14 -11.26 -9.55
N ASP A 202 -7.86 -10.29 -8.99
CA ASP A 202 -7.41 -9.52 -7.83
C ASP A 202 -8.06 -10.08 -6.56
N GLY A 203 -7.23 -10.56 -5.63
CA GLY A 203 -7.70 -11.14 -4.38
C GLY A 203 -8.74 -12.27 -4.53
N ILE A 204 -9.63 -12.35 -3.53
CA ILE A 204 -10.78 -13.25 -3.48
C ILE A 204 -12.02 -12.35 -3.38
N ASP A 205 -12.55 -11.98 -4.53
CA ASP A 205 -13.66 -11.04 -4.70
C ASP A 205 -14.98 -11.78 -4.97
N ASP A 206 -16.11 -11.31 -4.46
CA ASP A 206 -17.40 -11.98 -4.59
C ASP A 206 -18.10 -11.74 -5.95
N GLY A 207 -17.67 -10.72 -6.67
CA GLY A 207 -18.15 -10.28 -7.96
C GLY A 207 -19.39 -9.39 -7.90
N GLU A 208 -19.81 -8.92 -6.73
CA GLU A 208 -20.98 -8.05 -6.53
C GLU A 208 -20.63 -6.55 -6.65
N HIS A 209 -19.36 -6.19 -6.48
CA HIS A 209 -18.84 -4.82 -6.61
C HIS A 209 -18.46 -4.42 -8.05
N GLY A 210 -18.64 -5.32 -9.01
CA GLY A 210 -18.31 -5.15 -10.42
C GLY A 210 -17.07 -5.93 -10.87
N ILE A 211 -16.83 -5.93 -12.16
CA ILE A 211 -15.73 -6.63 -12.84
C ILE A 211 -14.39 -5.95 -12.53
N SER A 212 -14.40 -4.64 -12.29
CA SER A 212 -13.18 -3.89 -12.02
C SER A 212 -12.46 -4.37 -10.77
N SER A 213 -13.19 -4.71 -9.70
CA SER A 213 -12.61 -5.20 -8.45
C SER A 213 -12.11 -6.65 -8.57
N MET A 214 -12.72 -7.44 -9.46
CA MET A 214 -12.32 -8.83 -9.69
C MET A 214 -10.98 -9.01 -10.41
N LEU A 215 -10.48 -8.00 -11.14
CA LEU A 215 -9.34 -8.15 -12.05
C LEU A 215 -8.17 -7.24 -11.67
N SER A 216 -6.97 -7.82 -11.63
CA SER A 216 -5.74 -7.08 -11.38
C SER A 216 -5.26 -6.39 -12.65
N ARG A 217 -5.67 -5.14 -12.85
CA ARG A 217 -5.22 -4.30 -13.97
C ARG A 217 -3.69 -4.25 -14.12
N PRO A 218 -2.88 -4.11 -13.05
CA PRO A 218 -1.41 -4.13 -13.17
C PRO A 218 -0.86 -5.44 -13.77
N ARG A 219 -1.42 -6.60 -13.42
CA ARG A 219 -0.98 -7.88 -13.98
C ARG A 219 -1.37 -8.03 -15.44
N VAL A 220 -2.57 -7.56 -15.80
CA VAL A 220 -3.01 -7.55 -17.21
C VAL A 220 -2.12 -6.63 -18.04
N LEU A 221 -1.79 -5.43 -17.55
CA LEU A 221 -0.84 -4.50 -18.17
C LEU A 221 0.52 -5.15 -18.40
N ALA A 222 1.08 -5.80 -17.37
CA ALA A 222 2.36 -6.49 -17.48
C ALA A 222 2.35 -7.59 -18.55
N ALA A 223 1.29 -8.41 -18.60
CA ALA A 223 1.16 -9.48 -19.59
C ALA A 223 1.06 -8.94 -21.02
N VAL A 224 0.19 -7.95 -21.28
CA VAL A 224 0.05 -7.41 -22.64
C VAL A 224 1.31 -6.67 -23.11
N ARG A 225 2.08 -6.04 -22.20
CA ARG A 225 3.40 -5.45 -22.50
C ARG A 225 4.45 -6.51 -22.83
N ALA A 226 4.39 -7.67 -22.16
CA ALA A 226 5.26 -8.80 -22.48
C ALA A 226 4.89 -9.50 -23.81
N GLY A 227 3.76 -9.13 -24.43
CA GLY A 227 3.23 -9.78 -25.62
C GLY A 227 2.45 -11.06 -25.33
N ASP A 228 2.10 -11.30 -24.06
CA ASP A 228 1.29 -12.43 -23.61
C ASP A 228 -0.22 -12.10 -23.66
N ASN A 229 -1.05 -13.13 -23.72
CA ASN A 229 -2.50 -12.98 -23.73
C ASN A 229 -3.06 -13.00 -22.30
N ALA A 230 -3.74 -11.93 -21.91
CA ALA A 230 -4.43 -11.86 -20.62
C ALA A 230 -5.76 -12.64 -20.59
N THR A 231 -6.27 -13.07 -21.74
CA THR A 231 -7.58 -13.70 -21.88
C THR A 231 -7.49 -15.07 -22.56
N ARG A 232 -8.41 -15.98 -22.22
CA ARG A 232 -8.57 -17.28 -22.86
C ARG A 232 -9.04 -17.14 -24.31
N SER A 233 -8.78 -18.16 -25.12
CA SER A 233 -9.26 -18.19 -26.50
C SER A 233 -10.79 -18.31 -26.57
N SER A 234 -11.39 -17.81 -27.66
CA SER A 234 -12.84 -17.91 -27.87
C SER A 234 -13.35 -19.35 -27.81
N ALA A 235 -12.57 -20.31 -28.33
CA ALA A 235 -12.91 -21.73 -28.29
C ALA A 235 -12.98 -22.27 -26.85
N GLU A 236 -12.06 -21.88 -25.98
CA GLU A 236 -12.07 -22.27 -24.57
C GLU A 236 -13.25 -21.63 -23.83
N ILE A 237 -13.51 -20.35 -24.08
CA ILE A 237 -14.64 -19.63 -23.46
C ILE A 237 -15.97 -20.28 -23.85
N HIS A 238 -16.20 -20.55 -25.14
CA HIS A 238 -17.43 -21.22 -25.62
C HIS A 238 -17.54 -22.66 -25.14
N ALA A 239 -16.42 -23.37 -24.94
CA ALA A 239 -16.43 -24.72 -24.40
C ALA A 239 -16.79 -24.75 -22.90
N LEU A 240 -16.33 -23.76 -22.14
CA LEU A 240 -16.66 -23.60 -20.73
C LEU A 240 -18.09 -23.09 -20.56
N MET A 241 -18.46 -22.01 -21.26
CA MET A 241 -19.75 -21.34 -21.12
C MET A 241 -20.52 -21.30 -22.45
N PRO A 242 -20.98 -22.47 -22.98
CA PRO A 242 -21.82 -22.49 -24.17
C PRO A 242 -23.13 -21.74 -23.93
N GLN A 243 -23.53 -20.92 -24.91
CA GLN A 243 -24.76 -20.13 -24.88
C GLN A 243 -25.64 -20.41 -26.10
N GLU A 244 -26.96 -20.50 -25.88
CA GLU A 244 -27.94 -20.62 -26.96
C GLU A 244 -28.45 -19.24 -27.40
N ALA A 245 -27.61 -18.46 -28.10
CA ALA A 245 -27.94 -17.09 -28.51
C ALA A 245 -29.25 -16.98 -29.32
N GLY A 246 -29.57 -18.01 -30.13
CA GLY A 246 -30.78 -18.08 -30.94
C GLY A 246 -32.04 -18.59 -30.21
N LEU A 247 -32.00 -18.77 -28.88
CA LEU A 247 -33.13 -19.30 -28.12
C LEU A 247 -34.35 -18.37 -28.21
N PHE A 248 -34.14 -17.07 -28.08
CA PHE A 248 -35.18 -16.03 -28.13
C PHE A 248 -35.00 -15.19 -29.40
N ALA A 249 -36.11 -14.71 -29.96
CA ALA A 249 -36.07 -13.91 -31.19
C ALA A 249 -35.65 -12.45 -30.94
N ASP A 250 -36.04 -11.94 -29.78
CA ASP A 250 -35.74 -10.62 -29.25
C ASP A 250 -35.83 -10.69 -27.71
N GLU A 251 -35.62 -9.56 -27.03
CA GLU A 251 -35.66 -9.49 -25.56
C GLU A 251 -37.01 -8.97 -25.02
N ALA A 252 -38.03 -8.86 -25.88
CA ALA A 252 -39.31 -8.27 -25.49
C ALA A 252 -40.09 -9.21 -24.56
N ILE A 253 -40.83 -8.63 -23.62
CA ILE A 253 -41.86 -9.36 -22.86
C ILE A 253 -43.01 -9.64 -23.83
N SER A 254 -43.07 -10.88 -24.34
CA SER A 254 -44.02 -11.28 -25.38
C SER A 254 -44.56 -12.68 -25.13
N VAL A 255 -45.75 -12.99 -25.67
CA VAL A 255 -46.34 -14.33 -25.59
C VAL A 255 -45.35 -15.38 -26.10
N ARG A 256 -44.64 -15.06 -27.20
CA ARG A 256 -43.64 -15.95 -27.78
C ARG A 256 -42.50 -16.23 -26.80
N ASN A 257 -41.88 -15.20 -26.25
CA ASN A 257 -40.71 -15.38 -25.40
C ASN A 257 -41.06 -16.00 -24.04
N ILE A 258 -42.24 -15.71 -23.46
CA ILE A 258 -42.72 -16.40 -22.25
C ILE A 258 -42.90 -17.89 -22.50
N LEU A 259 -43.61 -18.26 -23.58
CA LEU A 259 -43.79 -19.68 -23.95
C LEU A 259 -42.45 -20.36 -24.24
N THR A 260 -41.50 -19.67 -24.88
CA THR A 260 -40.15 -20.19 -25.08
C THR A 260 -39.43 -20.42 -23.74
N ALA A 261 -39.50 -19.47 -22.81
CA ALA A 261 -38.84 -19.56 -21.50
C ALA A 261 -39.36 -20.74 -20.67
N VAL A 262 -40.69 -20.94 -20.65
CA VAL A 262 -41.30 -22.05 -19.90
C VAL A 262 -41.28 -23.38 -20.64
N HIS A 263 -40.79 -23.48 -21.88
CA HIS A 263 -40.66 -24.75 -22.60
C HIS A 263 -39.20 -25.09 -22.94
N THR A 264 -38.29 -24.75 -22.02
CA THR A 264 -36.87 -25.12 -22.10
C THR A 264 -36.59 -26.47 -21.43
N PRO A 265 -35.48 -27.15 -21.80
CA PRO A 265 -35.02 -28.36 -21.12
C PRO A 265 -34.48 -28.13 -19.69
N VAL A 266 -34.54 -26.90 -19.19
CA VAL A 266 -34.22 -26.57 -17.79
C VAL A 266 -35.25 -27.18 -16.84
N MET A 267 -36.50 -27.31 -17.29
CA MET A 267 -37.52 -28.10 -16.59
C MET A 267 -37.39 -29.58 -16.91
N GLY A 268 -37.38 -30.41 -15.86
CA GLY A 268 -37.34 -31.86 -16.00
C GLY A 268 -38.58 -32.43 -16.71
N PRO A 269 -38.52 -33.62 -17.33
CA PRO A 269 -39.63 -34.21 -18.09
C PRO A 269 -40.94 -34.47 -17.32
N LYS A 270 -40.90 -34.39 -15.98
CA LYS A 270 -42.04 -34.61 -15.07
C LYS A 270 -42.29 -33.41 -14.15
N GLU A 271 -41.50 -32.36 -14.31
CA GLU A 271 -41.59 -31.14 -13.52
C GLU A 271 -42.40 -30.12 -14.31
N HIS A 272 -43.23 -29.37 -13.60
CA HIS A 272 -44.01 -28.28 -14.19
C HIS A 272 -43.47 -26.91 -13.77
N THR A 273 -42.47 -26.88 -12.89
CA THR A 273 -41.84 -25.66 -12.41
C THR A 273 -40.33 -25.82 -12.34
N ALA A 274 -39.62 -24.70 -12.49
CA ALA A 274 -38.19 -24.60 -12.23
C ALA A 274 -37.86 -23.23 -11.63
N THR A 275 -36.93 -23.19 -10.68
CA THR A 275 -36.47 -21.97 -10.05
C THR A 275 -35.02 -21.67 -10.41
N GLY A 276 -34.65 -20.41 -10.33
CA GLY A 276 -33.28 -19.94 -10.45
C GLY A 276 -33.16 -18.54 -9.87
N TRP A 277 -31.94 -18.07 -9.71
CA TRP A 277 -31.66 -16.72 -9.23
C TRP A 277 -30.35 -16.20 -9.82
N PHE A 278 -30.16 -14.89 -9.73
CA PHE A 278 -28.95 -14.14 -10.06
C PHE A 278 -28.99 -12.82 -9.28
N GLN A 279 -27.85 -12.36 -8.74
CA GLN A 279 -27.81 -11.20 -7.86
C GLN A 279 -28.92 -11.28 -6.78
N GLN A 280 -29.69 -10.20 -6.62
CA GLN A 280 -30.85 -10.13 -5.74
C GLN A 280 -32.19 -10.50 -6.39
N THR A 281 -32.16 -11.14 -7.57
CA THR A 281 -33.36 -11.53 -8.33
C THR A 281 -33.53 -13.04 -8.35
N ASP A 282 -34.68 -13.54 -7.88
CA ASP A 282 -35.11 -14.92 -8.11
C ASP A 282 -36.27 -14.99 -9.09
N PHE A 283 -36.42 -16.14 -9.73
CA PHE A 283 -37.52 -16.40 -10.64
C PHE A 283 -38.05 -17.83 -10.54
N LEU A 284 -39.32 -17.98 -10.86
CA LEU A 284 -40.04 -19.24 -10.99
C LEU A 284 -40.67 -19.34 -12.38
N LEU A 285 -40.24 -20.34 -13.14
CA LEU A 285 -40.88 -20.76 -14.39
C LEU A 285 -42.00 -21.72 -14.07
N CYS A 286 -43.16 -21.56 -14.72
CA CYS A 286 -44.30 -22.45 -14.58
C CYS A 286 -44.84 -22.81 -15.96
N GLN A 287 -44.90 -24.11 -16.25
CA GLN A 287 -45.65 -24.64 -17.38
C GLN A 287 -47.11 -24.81 -17.00
N ARG A 288 -48.00 -24.62 -17.98
CA ARG A 288 -49.43 -24.82 -17.80
C ARG A 288 -49.72 -26.25 -17.35
N HIS A 289 -50.23 -26.41 -16.14
CA HIS A 289 -50.60 -27.69 -15.54
C HIS A 289 -51.77 -27.52 -14.56
N VAL A 290 -52.22 -28.63 -13.99
CA VAL A 290 -53.12 -28.62 -12.83
C VAL A 290 -52.27 -29.08 -11.66
N ASP A 291 -52.16 -28.25 -10.63
CA ASP A 291 -51.33 -28.56 -9.47
C ASP A 291 -51.98 -29.64 -8.58
N ALA A 292 -51.31 -30.00 -7.49
CA ALA A 292 -51.75 -31.07 -6.59
C ALA A 292 -53.09 -30.75 -5.90
N ASP A 293 -53.45 -29.47 -5.79
CA ASP A 293 -54.68 -28.99 -5.17
C ASP A 293 -55.85 -28.92 -6.16
N GLY A 294 -55.59 -29.18 -7.45
CA GLY A 294 -56.58 -29.16 -8.52
C GLY A 294 -56.74 -27.80 -9.18
N ASP A 295 -55.88 -26.84 -8.84
CA ASP A 295 -55.94 -25.49 -9.38
C ASP A 295 -55.21 -25.40 -10.74
N PRO A 296 -55.82 -24.76 -11.75
CA PRO A 296 -55.18 -24.56 -13.03
C PRO A 296 -54.07 -23.50 -12.91
N ARG A 297 -52.87 -23.84 -13.36
CA ARG A 297 -51.74 -22.93 -13.53
C ARG A 297 -51.59 -22.59 -15.01
N ASP A 298 -51.40 -21.30 -15.32
CA ASP A 298 -51.06 -20.82 -16.66
C ASP A 298 -49.56 -20.95 -16.93
N ASP A 299 -49.15 -20.84 -18.20
CA ASP A 299 -47.75 -20.64 -18.55
C ASP A 299 -47.32 -19.27 -18.02
N SER A 300 -46.39 -19.23 -17.06
CA SER A 300 -46.02 -18.00 -16.39
C SER A 300 -44.57 -17.95 -15.95
N VAL A 301 -44.03 -16.74 -15.86
CA VAL A 301 -42.77 -16.43 -15.18
C VAL A 301 -43.07 -15.47 -14.05
N PHE A 302 -42.76 -15.90 -12.83
CA PHE A 302 -42.78 -15.06 -11.64
C PHE A 302 -41.34 -14.63 -11.34
N ILE A 303 -41.15 -13.34 -11.05
CA ILE A 303 -39.83 -12.75 -10.80
C ILE A 303 -39.93 -11.91 -9.53
N THR A 304 -39.02 -12.11 -8.61
CA THR A 304 -38.87 -11.33 -7.39
C THR A 304 -37.55 -10.58 -7.45
N VAL A 305 -37.57 -9.26 -7.34
CA VAL A 305 -36.39 -8.45 -7.01
C VAL A 305 -36.46 -8.18 -5.52
N TRP A 306 -35.52 -8.72 -4.76
CA TRP A 306 -35.64 -8.87 -3.31
C TRP A 306 -36.19 -7.62 -2.61
N LYS A 307 -37.32 -7.79 -1.92
CA LYS A 307 -38.02 -6.75 -1.15
C LYS A 307 -38.20 -5.41 -1.88
N THR A 308 -38.23 -5.44 -3.21
CA THR A 308 -38.35 -4.25 -4.06
C THR A 308 -39.54 -4.39 -4.99
N TRP A 309 -39.58 -5.45 -5.78
CA TRP A 309 -40.62 -5.71 -6.77
C TRP A 309 -40.94 -7.19 -6.92
N ASP A 310 -42.21 -7.50 -7.10
CA ASP A 310 -42.62 -8.78 -7.71
C ASP A 310 -43.29 -8.52 -9.04
N PHE A 311 -43.02 -9.40 -9.99
CA PHE A 311 -43.61 -9.41 -11.32
C PHE A 311 -44.22 -10.77 -11.62
N TYR A 312 -45.43 -10.77 -12.18
CA TYR A 312 -46.08 -11.97 -12.68
C TYR A 312 -46.42 -11.78 -14.16
N LEU A 313 -45.74 -12.55 -15.00
CA LEU A 313 -45.81 -12.50 -16.45
C LEU A 313 -46.45 -13.79 -16.96
N ALA A 314 -47.73 -13.77 -17.31
CA ALA A 314 -48.46 -14.97 -17.69
C ALA A 314 -49.07 -14.90 -19.09
N VAL A 315 -49.23 -16.07 -19.71
CA VAL A 315 -49.94 -16.26 -20.98
C VAL A 315 -51.28 -16.91 -20.71
N SER A 316 -52.32 -16.10 -20.61
CA SER A 316 -53.69 -16.57 -20.40
C SER A 316 -54.37 -16.92 -21.72
N GLN A 317 -55.18 -17.98 -21.71
CA GLN A 317 -55.92 -18.45 -22.88
C GLN A 317 -57.35 -17.89 -22.86
N GLU A 318 -57.58 -16.75 -23.52
CA GLU A 318 -58.92 -16.16 -23.58
C GLU A 318 -59.75 -16.78 -24.72
N PRO A 319 -61.02 -17.15 -24.49
CA PRO A 319 -61.89 -17.64 -25.56
C PRO A 319 -62.10 -16.56 -26.64
N GLU A 320 -61.92 -16.91 -27.92
CA GLU A 320 -62.20 -15.99 -29.03
C GLU A 320 -63.63 -15.45 -28.94
N ARG A 321 -63.79 -14.12 -29.13
CA ARG A 321 -65.12 -13.48 -29.15
C ARG A 321 -65.92 -13.94 -30.37
N GLN A 322 -66.65 -15.02 -30.20
CA GLN A 322 -67.56 -15.57 -31.21
C GLN A 322 -69.00 -15.08 -31.00
N GLY A 323 -69.71 -14.81 -32.10
CA GLY A 323 -71.15 -14.53 -32.06
C GLY A 323 -71.96 -15.70 -31.49
N LEU A 324 -73.13 -15.42 -30.91
CA LEU A 324 -74.00 -16.39 -30.22
C LEU A 324 -74.26 -17.69 -31.02
N LEU A 325 -74.40 -17.61 -32.35
CA LEU A 325 -74.61 -18.77 -33.23
C LEU A 325 -73.39 -19.69 -33.33
N ALA A 326 -72.17 -19.14 -33.32
CA ALA A 326 -70.93 -19.91 -33.41
C ALA A 326 -70.62 -20.64 -32.09
N ARG A 327 -70.92 -20.01 -30.95
CA ARG A 327 -70.83 -20.64 -29.62
C ARG A 327 -71.77 -21.83 -29.44
N LEU A 328 -73.02 -21.70 -29.90
CA LEU A 328 -74.00 -22.80 -29.88
C LEU A 328 -73.60 -23.94 -30.82
N ALA A 329 -73.06 -23.63 -32.00
CA ALA A 329 -72.58 -24.64 -32.95
C ALA A 329 -71.36 -25.42 -32.41
N ALA A 330 -70.41 -24.76 -31.73
CA ALA A 330 -69.26 -25.41 -31.11
C ALA A 330 -69.66 -26.34 -29.94
N ALA A 331 -70.62 -25.92 -29.11
CA ALA A 331 -71.14 -26.70 -27.98
C ALA A 331 -71.87 -27.99 -28.43
N VAL A 332 -72.65 -27.93 -29.52
CA VAL A 332 -73.37 -29.10 -30.06
C VAL A 332 -72.44 -30.10 -30.75
N GLN A 333 -71.29 -29.64 -31.27
CA GLN A 333 -70.31 -30.48 -31.98
C GLN A 333 -69.16 -31.00 -31.10
N GLY A 334 -69.14 -30.66 -29.80
CA GLY A 334 -68.02 -31.02 -28.90
C GLY A 334 -66.68 -30.42 -29.32
N ARG A 335 -66.69 -29.33 -30.11
CA ARG A 335 -65.47 -28.67 -30.59
C ARG A 335 -64.95 -27.72 -29.51
N LYS A 336 -63.66 -27.82 -29.16
CA LYS A 336 -63.00 -26.88 -28.26
C LYS A 336 -63.15 -25.46 -28.81
N VAL A 337 -63.60 -24.54 -27.97
CA VAL A 337 -63.68 -23.11 -28.32
C VAL A 337 -62.26 -22.64 -28.61
N PRO A 338 -61.98 -22.01 -29.76
CA PRO A 338 -60.67 -21.45 -30.05
C PRO A 338 -60.32 -20.41 -28.97
N THR A 339 -59.11 -20.50 -28.43
CA THR A 339 -58.57 -19.50 -27.49
C THR A 339 -57.48 -18.69 -28.18
N THR A 340 -57.37 -17.43 -27.80
CA THR A 340 -56.28 -16.54 -28.17
C THR A 340 -55.39 -16.35 -26.95
N ALA A 341 -54.09 -16.59 -27.10
CA ALA A 341 -53.11 -16.30 -26.08
C ALA A 341 -52.98 -14.79 -25.87
N GLN A 342 -53.12 -14.31 -24.63
CA GLN A 342 -52.96 -12.92 -24.25
C GLN A 342 -52.00 -12.79 -23.07
N LEU A 343 -51.31 -11.64 -23.01
CA LEU A 343 -50.42 -11.33 -21.89
C LEU A 343 -51.21 -10.80 -20.70
N THR A 344 -50.94 -11.39 -19.54
CA THR A 344 -51.34 -10.87 -18.24
C THR A 344 -50.07 -10.43 -17.53
N LEU A 345 -49.86 -9.12 -17.40
CA LEU A 345 -48.69 -8.53 -16.76
C LEU A 345 -49.13 -7.75 -15.53
N VAL A 346 -48.68 -8.17 -14.35
CA VAL A 346 -48.96 -7.47 -13.09
C VAL A 346 -47.69 -7.35 -12.26
N HIS A 347 -47.63 -6.33 -11.42
CA HIS A 347 -46.53 -6.06 -10.51
C HIS A 347 -47.03 -5.65 -9.13
N ARG A 348 -46.19 -5.80 -8.11
CA ARG A 348 -46.38 -5.16 -6.79
C ARG A 348 -45.06 -4.65 -6.25
N ALA A 349 -45.10 -3.50 -5.57
CA ALA A 349 -43.95 -2.91 -4.89
C ALA A 349 -43.92 -3.31 -3.41
N TYR A 350 -42.76 -3.21 -2.78
CA TYR A 350 -42.60 -3.44 -1.35
C TYR A 350 -42.53 -2.13 -0.57
N GLN A 351 -43.05 -2.13 0.65
CA GLN A 351 -42.93 -1.03 1.62
C GLN A 351 -42.66 -1.60 3.02
N GLY A 352 -41.55 -1.19 3.65
CA GLY A 352 -41.17 -1.69 4.98
C GLY A 352 -41.00 -3.23 5.01
N GLY A 353 -40.44 -3.81 3.94
CA GLY A 353 -40.25 -5.26 3.82
C GLY A 353 -41.51 -6.08 3.54
N GLN A 354 -42.68 -5.45 3.39
CA GLN A 354 -43.96 -6.13 3.10
C GLN A 354 -44.43 -5.88 1.67
N PRO A 355 -44.98 -6.90 0.98
CA PRO A 355 -45.51 -6.75 -0.37
C PRO A 355 -46.82 -5.95 -0.39
N GLY A 356 -46.92 -4.99 -1.33
CA GLY A 356 -48.15 -4.24 -1.61
C GLY A 356 -49.17 -4.99 -2.46
N GLU A 357 -50.17 -4.26 -2.98
CA GLU A 357 -51.21 -4.81 -3.85
C GLU A 357 -50.70 -5.05 -5.28
N TRP A 358 -51.27 -6.06 -5.95
CA TRP A 358 -51.02 -6.34 -7.37
C TRP A 358 -51.69 -5.29 -8.27
N LEU A 359 -50.89 -4.67 -9.14
CA LEU A 359 -51.31 -3.63 -10.08
C LEU A 359 -50.95 -4.03 -11.52
N PRO A 360 -51.71 -3.58 -12.54
CA PRO A 360 -51.36 -3.78 -13.94
C PRO A 360 -50.00 -3.19 -14.30
N LEU A 361 -49.16 -3.95 -15.02
CA LEU A 361 -47.85 -3.50 -15.48
C LEU A 361 -47.92 -2.96 -16.91
N ALA A 362 -47.66 -1.66 -17.09
CA ALA A 362 -47.59 -1.04 -18.41
C ALA A 362 -46.63 0.16 -18.40
N PRO A 363 -45.92 0.44 -19.52
CA PRO A 363 -44.88 1.45 -19.58
C PRO A 363 -45.39 2.86 -19.24
N ASP A 364 -46.61 3.20 -19.65
CA ASP A 364 -47.19 4.54 -19.44
C ASP A 364 -47.71 4.77 -18.01
N THR A 365 -48.12 3.70 -17.31
CA THR A 365 -48.76 3.80 -15.99
C THR A 365 -47.81 3.46 -14.85
N SER A 366 -46.76 2.68 -15.10
CA SER A 366 -45.79 2.25 -14.10
C SER A 366 -44.37 2.19 -14.68
N PRO A 367 -43.79 3.35 -15.10
CA PRO A 367 -42.53 3.39 -15.84
C PRO A 367 -41.34 2.79 -15.07
N GLN A 368 -41.26 3.04 -13.76
CA GLN A 368 -40.19 2.46 -12.91
C GLN A 368 -40.31 0.94 -12.78
N ALA A 369 -41.53 0.44 -12.54
CA ALA A 369 -41.79 -1.00 -12.46
C ALA A 369 -41.57 -1.67 -13.82
N TRP A 370 -41.92 -1.01 -14.92
CA TRP A 370 -41.68 -1.49 -16.27
C TRP A 370 -40.19 -1.62 -16.57
N GLN A 371 -39.39 -0.61 -16.20
CA GLN A 371 -37.93 -0.65 -16.35
C GLN A 371 -37.31 -1.78 -15.52
N ALA A 372 -37.67 -1.89 -14.24
CA ALA A 372 -37.19 -2.95 -13.36
C ALA A 372 -37.59 -4.35 -13.86
N CYS A 373 -38.84 -4.52 -14.32
CA CYS A 373 -39.31 -5.78 -14.90
C CYS A 373 -38.55 -6.13 -16.18
N THR A 374 -38.29 -5.15 -17.04
CA THR A 374 -37.55 -5.36 -18.29
C THR A 374 -36.11 -5.81 -18.01
N LEU A 375 -35.45 -5.19 -17.02
CA LEU A 375 -34.12 -5.58 -16.59
C LEU A 375 -34.11 -7.00 -16.00
N ALA A 376 -35.01 -7.29 -15.06
CA ALA A 376 -35.08 -8.61 -14.44
C ALA A 376 -35.46 -9.71 -15.46
N TRP A 377 -36.34 -9.41 -16.42
CA TRP A 377 -36.68 -10.31 -17.53
C TRP A 377 -35.45 -10.63 -18.39
N ARG A 378 -34.61 -9.64 -18.71
CA ARG A 378 -33.36 -9.86 -19.46
C ARG A 378 -32.42 -10.82 -18.71
N GLY A 379 -32.33 -10.72 -17.39
CA GLY A 379 -31.56 -11.66 -16.58
C GLY A 379 -32.10 -13.09 -16.64
N VAL A 380 -33.43 -13.27 -16.63
CA VAL A 380 -34.05 -14.59 -16.85
C VAL A 380 -33.71 -15.14 -18.25
N LEU A 381 -33.74 -14.30 -19.28
CA LEU A 381 -33.38 -14.72 -20.64
C LEU A 381 -31.90 -15.14 -20.72
N ASP A 382 -30.99 -14.38 -20.11
CA ASP A 382 -29.56 -14.67 -20.06
C ASP A 382 -29.30 -16.00 -19.34
N TYR A 383 -29.87 -16.17 -18.14
CA TYR A 383 -29.81 -17.42 -17.38
C TYR A 383 -30.24 -18.61 -18.25
N LEU A 384 -31.37 -18.48 -18.95
CA LEU A 384 -31.91 -19.55 -19.79
C LEU A 384 -31.05 -19.84 -21.04
N ARG A 385 -30.48 -18.82 -21.69
CA ARG A 385 -29.54 -19.01 -22.81
C ARG A 385 -28.33 -19.83 -22.39
N LYS A 386 -27.74 -19.52 -21.23
CA LYS A 386 -26.62 -20.26 -20.63
C LYS A 386 -27.04 -21.66 -20.21
N ALA A 387 -28.18 -21.80 -19.52
CA ALA A 387 -28.71 -23.08 -19.05
C ALA A 387 -29.00 -24.07 -20.18
N VAL A 388 -29.64 -23.62 -21.26
CA VAL A 388 -29.91 -24.43 -22.46
C VAL A 388 -28.63 -24.75 -23.20
N GLY A 389 -27.69 -23.81 -23.29
CA GLY A 389 -26.36 -24.05 -23.86
C GLY A 389 -25.60 -25.15 -23.11
N GLN A 390 -25.55 -25.07 -21.78
CA GLN A 390 -25.00 -26.13 -20.92
C GLN A 390 -25.70 -27.47 -21.19
N HIS A 391 -27.03 -27.52 -21.21
CA HIS A 391 -27.76 -28.77 -21.48
C HIS A 391 -27.38 -29.39 -22.83
N ARG A 392 -27.36 -28.60 -23.91
CA ARG A 392 -26.99 -29.07 -25.26
C ARG A 392 -25.56 -29.58 -25.33
N ALA A 393 -24.64 -28.94 -24.61
CA ALA A 393 -23.24 -29.35 -24.48
C ALA A 393 -23.01 -30.46 -23.42
N ARG A 394 -24.07 -31.00 -22.79
CA ARG A 394 -24.00 -32.03 -21.74
C ARG A 394 -23.34 -31.57 -20.43
N TYR A 395 -23.53 -30.32 -20.06
CA TYR A 395 -23.16 -29.68 -18.79
C TYR A 395 -21.63 -29.66 -18.52
N PRO A 396 -20.81 -29.08 -19.40
CA PRO A 396 -19.35 -29.03 -19.22
C PRO A 396 -18.91 -28.40 -17.89
N LEU A 397 -19.53 -27.30 -17.44
CA LEU A 397 -19.17 -26.69 -16.15
C LEU A 397 -19.47 -27.59 -14.97
N TYR A 398 -20.62 -28.26 -14.97
CA TYR A 398 -20.97 -29.18 -13.90
C TYR A 398 -20.05 -30.41 -13.87
N GLN A 399 -19.62 -30.90 -15.04
CA GLN A 399 -18.61 -31.96 -15.13
C GLN A 399 -17.27 -31.51 -14.52
N ARG A 400 -16.83 -30.28 -14.82
CA ARG A 400 -15.64 -29.68 -14.21
C ARG A 400 -15.79 -29.52 -12.69
N LEU A 401 -16.91 -28.99 -12.22
CA LEU A 401 -17.21 -28.88 -10.78
C LEU A 401 -17.02 -30.21 -10.05
N ARG A 402 -17.55 -31.29 -10.60
CA ARG A 402 -17.41 -32.64 -10.02
C ARG A 402 -16.00 -33.23 -10.11
N ALA A 403 -15.20 -32.78 -11.07
CA ALA A 403 -13.81 -33.21 -11.21
C ALA A 403 -12.88 -32.44 -10.25
N GLU A 404 -13.16 -31.16 -10.01
CA GLU A 404 -12.38 -30.30 -9.14
C GLU A 404 -12.73 -30.49 -7.66
N LEU A 405 -14.03 -30.49 -7.32
CA LEU A 405 -14.52 -30.60 -5.95
C LEU A 405 -14.90 -32.05 -5.64
N THR A 406 -13.90 -32.92 -5.57
CA THR A 406 -14.07 -34.31 -5.10
C THR A 406 -14.13 -34.37 -3.58
N ALA A 407 -14.69 -35.45 -3.03
CA ALA A 407 -14.69 -35.66 -1.58
C ALA A 407 -13.26 -35.60 -1.02
N GLU A 408 -12.32 -36.35 -1.63
CA GLU A 408 -10.90 -36.36 -1.22
C GLU A 408 -10.28 -34.96 -1.15
N ARG A 409 -10.45 -34.12 -2.19
CA ARG A 409 -9.87 -32.77 -2.19
C ARG A 409 -10.48 -31.86 -1.13
N ILE A 410 -11.80 -31.96 -0.91
CA ILE A 410 -12.47 -31.19 0.14
C ILE A 410 -12.03 -31.70 1.52
N GLU A 411 -11.90 -33.00 1.71
CA GLU A 411 -11.41 -33.60 2.95
C GLU A 411 -9.98 -33.16 3.26
N ASP A 412 -9.08 -33.21 2.28
CA ASP A 412 -7.69 -32.75 2.43
C ASP A 412 -7.62 -31.26 2.74
N PHE A 413 -8.41 -30.44 2.04
CA PHE A 413 -8.46 -28.99 2.26
C PHE A 413 -9.01 -28.64 3.65
N THR A 414 -10.15 -29.23 4.02
CA THR A 414 -10.83 -28.97 5.30
C THR A 414 -10.16 -29.68 6.49
N SER A 415 -9.08 -30.43 6.27
CA SER A 415 -8.26 -31.01 7.35
C SER A 415 -7.06 -30.15 7.72
N LEU A 416 -6.81 -29.04 7.02
CA LEU A 416 -5.74 -28.09 7.36
C LEU A 416 -5.96 -27.49 8.77
N PRO A 417 -4.88 -27.12 9.50
CA PRO A 417 -4.96 -26.61 10.87
C PRO A 417 -5.91 -25.42 11.06
N VAL A 418 -6.08 -24.58 10.04
CA VAL A 418 -7.02 -23.46 10.09
C VAL A 418 -8.46 -23.92 10.39
N PHE A 419 -8.88 -25.10 9.91
CA PHE A 419 -10.22 -25.67 10.11
C PHE A 419 -10.31 -26.68 11.27
N THR A 420 -9.18 -27.12 11.81
CA THR A 420 -9.15 -28.16 12.86
C THR A 420 -8.68 -27.62 14.21
N GLU A 421 -7.91 -26.53 14.23
CA GLU A 421 -7.36 -25.89 15.42
C GLU A 421 -7.94 -24.49 15.69
N ARG A 422 -8.14 -23.68 14.64
CA ARG A 422 -8.60 -22.28 14.77
C ARG A 422 -10.11 -22.12 14.61
N TYR A 423 -10.64 -22.49 13.45
CA TYR A 423 -12.07 -22.41 13.11
C TYR A 423 -12.67 -23.82 13.09
N ASN A 424 -12.81 -24.40 14.28
CA ASN A 424 -13.08 -25.82 14.49
C ASN A 424 -14.45 -26.15 15.12
N ASP A 425 -15.30 -25.15 15.34
CA ASP A 425 -16.66 -25.35 15.87
C ASP A 425 -17.68 -24.63 15.01
N TRP A 426 -18.47 -25.41 14.27
CA TRP A 426 -19.45 -24.93 13.31
C TRP A 426 -20.62 -24.16 13.95
N TRP A 427 -20.89 -24.38 15.24
CA TRP A 427 -22.01 -23.77 15.96
C TRP A 427 -21.58 -22.61 16.88
N ASP A 428 -20.29 -22.30 16.94
CA ASP A 428 -19.74 -21.15 17.64
C ASP A 428 -19.44 -20.04 16.62
N SER A 429 -20.06 -18.86 16.77
CA SER A 429 -19.92 -17.75 15.82
C SER A 429 -18.48 -17.27 15.66
N ASP A 430 -17.63 -17.44 16.68
CA ASP A 430 -16.24 -16.99 16.65
C ASP A 430 -15.30 -18.04 16.03
N LYS A 431 -15.80 -19.27 15.80
CA LYS A 431 -15.00 -20.43 15.37
C LYS A 431 -15.59 -21.19 14.18
N ASN A 432 -16.70 -20.72 13.61
CA ASN A 432 -17.35 -21.41 12.50
C ASN A 432 -16.76 -21.07 11.13
N GLY A 433 -15.95 -20.00 11.03
CA GLY A 433 -15.29 -19.57 9.81
C GLY A 433 -14.69 -18.17 9.90
N TRP A 434 -14.23 -17.63 8.77
CA TRP A 434 -13.70 -16.28 8.64
C TRP A 434 -13.92 -15.72 7.23
N TRP A 435 -13.75 -14.41 7.06
CA TRP A 435 -13.75 -13.76 5.75
C TRP A 435 -12.35 -13.82 5.13
N GLU A 436 -12.25 -14.45 3.96
CA GLU A 436 -11.07 -14.43 3.11
C GLU A 436 -11.37 -13.56 1.89
N GLY A 437 -10.90 -12.31 1.91
CA GLY A 437 -11.42 -11.28 0.99
C GLY A 437 -12.92 -11.09 1.24
N ASP A 438 -13.69 -11.11 0.16
CA ASP A 438 -15.15 -10.92 0.18
C ASP A 438 -15.91 -12.25 0.28
N VAL A 439 -15.21 -13.35 0.60
CA VAL A 439 -15.82 -14.67 0.73
C VAL A 439 -15.62 -15.20 2.14
N TRP A 440 -16.72 -15.42 2.85
CA TRP A 440 -16.72 -16.12 4.11
C TRP A 440 -16.50 -17.62 3.88
N VAL A 441 -15.58 -18.21 4.63
CA VAL A 441 -15.14 -19.61 4.52
C VAL A 441 -15.31 -20.31 5.86
N GLY A 442 -16.03 -21.42 5.87
CA GLY A 442 -16.17 -22.26 7.07
C GLY A 442 -16.27 -23.73 6.72
N ALA A 443 -15.77 -24.60 7.60
CA ALA A 443 -15.81 -26.05 7.42
C ALA A 443 -16.32 -26.77 8.66
N ARG A 444 -17.17 -27.77 8.45
CA ARG A 444 -17.67 -28.65 9.50
C ARG A 444 -16.93 -29.98 9.46
N GLN A 445 -16.37 -30.39 10.59
CA GLN A 445 -15.84 -31.74 10.75
C GLN A 445 -16.97 -32.74 11.08
N PRO A 446 -16.84 -34.02 10.71
CA PRO A 446 -17.79 -35.05 11.12
C PRO A 446 -17.94 -35.11 12.65
N CYS A 447 -19.15 -34.97 13.16
CA CYS A 447 -19.40 -34.93 14.61
C CYS A 447 -20.82 -35.39 14.98
N MET A 448 -21.08 -35.49 16.29
CA MET A 448 -22.43 -35.62 16.85
C MET A 448 -22.84 -34.27 17.44
N HIS A 449 -23.98 -33.73 17.02
CA HIS A 449 -24.53 -32.49 17.57
C HIS A 449 -26.01 -32.71 17.91
N GLU A 450 -26.41 -32.37 19.14
CA GLU A 450 -27.76 -32.63 19.68
C GLU A 450 -28.27 -34.08 19.52
N GLY A 451 -27.35 -35.06 19.46
CA GLY A 451 -27.69 -36.47 19.30
C GLY A 451 -27.89 -36.92 17.85
N GLU A 452 -27.72 -36.03 16.88
CA GLU A 452 -27.76 -36.35 15.44
C GLU A 452 -26.34 -36.36 14.84
N PRO A 453 -26.04 -37.31 13.93
CA PRO A 453 -24.76 -37.36 13.23
C PRO A 453 -24.73 -36.32 12.10
N TRP A 454 -23.67 -35.51 12.08
CA TRP A 454 -23.43 -34.53 11.02
C TRP A 454 -22.18 -34.89 10.23
N GLY A 455 -22.32 -34.95 8.90
CA GLY A 455 -21.21 -35.20 7.97
C GLY A 455 -20.34 -33.96 7.75
N ARG A 456 -19.22 -34.14 7.06
CA ARG A 456 -18.31 -33.06 6.69
C ARG A 456 -18.98 -32.09 5.71
N ALA A 457 -18.73 -30.80 5.88
CA ALA A 457 -19.25 -29.78 4.98
C ALA A 457 -18.25 -28.63 4.80
N LEU A 458 -18.27 -27.99 3.64
CA LEU A 458 -17.61 -26.71 3.36
C LEU A 458 -18.70 -25.70 3.00
N LYS A 459 -18.68 -24.52 3.61
CA LYS A 459 -19.56 -23.40 3.26
C LYS A 459 -18.71 -22.23 2.77
N LEU A 460 -19.14 -21.66 1.66
CA LEU A 460 -18.62 -20.43 1.06
C LEU A 460 -19.79 -19.44 0.98
N SER A 461 -19.67 -18.29 1.64
CA SER A 461 -20.73 -17.27 1.75
C SER A 461 -20.20 -15.93 1.28
N TRP A 462 -21.06 -15.05 0.81
CA TRP A 462 -20.69 -13.68 0.44
C TRP A 462 -21.89 -12.75 0.64
N GLU A 463 -21.63 -11.44 0.73
CA GLU A 463 -22.66 -10.41 0.79
C GLU A 463 -23.37 -10.33 -0.58
N ASN A 464 -24.69 -10.39 -0.60
CA ASN A 464 -25.47 -10.29 -1.83
C ASN A 464 -26.48 -9.13 -1.69
N GLY A 465 -25.91 -7.93 -1.66
CA GLY A 465 -26.54 -6.63 -1.44
C GLY A 465 -26.93 -6.35 0.01
N ASP A 466 -27.77 -5.34 0.24
CA ASP A 466 -27.94 -4.75 1.58
C ASP A 466 -29.08 -5.37 2.42
N GLU A 467 -28.93 -5.32 3.74
CA GLU A 467 -30.03 -5.60 4.68
C GLU A 467 -31.14 -4.55 4.57
N ALA A 468 -32.39 -5.00 4.51
CA ALA A 468 -33.57 -4.13 4.50
C ALA A 468 -34.28 -4.14 5.86
N PRO A 469 -35.12 -3.12 6.17
CA PRO A 469 -35.88 -3.11 7.41
C PRO A 469 -36.68 -4.41 7.65
N GLY A 470 -36.45 -5.02 8.82
CA GLY A 470 -37.09 -6.27 9.22
C GLY A 470 -36.40 -7.54 8.71
N ASP A 471 -35.17 -7.45 8.22
CA ASP A 471 -34.29 -8.61 8.06
C ASP A 471 -33.69 -9.07 9.40
N ASP A 472 -33.46 -10.38 9.50
CA ASP A 472 -32.60 -10.95 10.54
C ASP A 472 -31.14 -10.62 10.23
N ASP A 473 -30.28 -10.58 11.25
CA ASP A 473 -28.84 -10.39 11.09
C ASP A 473 -28.28 -11.39 10.05
N ASP A 474 -27.40 -10.91 9.17
CA ASP A 474 -26.74 -11.67 8.10
C ASP A 474 -27.69 -12.20 7.01
N ASN A 475 -28.96 -11.79 6.96
CA ASN A 475 -29.88 -12.33 5.96
C ASN A 475 -29.47 -12.00 4.51
N ALA A 476 -28.75 -10.88 4.31
CA ALA A 476 -28.28 -10.43 3.02
C ALA A 476 -27.14 -11.27 2.41
N HIS A 477 -26.77 -12.39 3.04
CA HIS A 477 -25.71 -13.26 2.54
C HIS A 477 -26.24 -14.42 1.70
N SER A 478 -25.62 -14.63 0.54
CA SER A 478 -25.76 -15.87 -0.22
C SER A 478 -24.73 -16.90 0.21
N ALA A 479 -25.03 -18.18 -0.02
CA ALA A 479 -24.11 -19.25 0.33
C ALA A 479 -24.15 -20.44 -0.65
N TYR A 480 -22.97 -21.00 -0.90
CA TYR A 480 -22.80 -22.37 -1.38
C TYR A 480 -22.40 -23.26 -0.20
N GLN A 481 -23.03 -24.43 -0.09
CA GLN A 481 -22.61 -25.45 0.86
C GLN A 481 -22.41 -26.77 0.14
N ILE A 482 -21.23 -27.35 0.35
CA ILE A 482 -20.78 -28.61 -0.20
C ILE A 482 -20.77 -29.64 0.92
N ASN A 483 -21.71 -30.58 0.88
CA ASN A 483 -21.81 -31.67 1.87
C ASN A 483 -21.12 -32.93 1.34
N ILE A 484 -20.40 -33.62 2.21
CA ILE A 484 -19.85 -34.95 1.92
C ILE A 484 -20.70 -35.98 2.66
N GLU A 485 -21.46 -36.76 1.90
CA GLU A 485 -22.22 -37.88 2.43
C GLU A 485 -21.39 -39.17 2.39
N PRO A 486 -21.22 -39.86 3.53
CA PRO A 486 -20.54 -41.15 3.55
C PRO A 486 -21.39 -42.20 2.81
N ALA A 487 -20.87 -42.74 1.71
CA ALA A 487 -21.56 -43.76 0.93
C ALA A 487 -21.46 -45.14 1.62
N LEU A 488 -22.59 -45.87 1.73
CA LEU A 488 -22.64 -47.24 2.27
C LEU A 488 -21.89 -48.27 1.40
N ALA A 489 -21.73 -48.00 0.09
CA ALA A 489 -20.86 -48.72 -0.84
C ALA A 489 -20.56 -47.83 -2.08
N GLY A 490 -19.28 -47.47 -2.30
CA GLY A 490 -18.83 -46.57 -3.37
C GLY A 490 -18.03 -45.37 -2.83
N PRO A 491 -17.51 -44.48 -3.69
CA PRO A 491 -16.89 -43.22 -3.25
C PRO A 491 -17.92 -42.33 -2.56
N ALA A 492 -17.49 -41.53 -1.57
CA ALA A 492 -18.35 -40.57 -0.89
C ALA A 492 -19.05 -39.64 -1.88
N ALA A 493 -20.32 -39.35 -1.63
CA ALA A 493 -21.11 -38.50 -2.51
C ALA A 493 -20.92 -37.03 -2.09
N VAL A 494 -20.67 -36.17 -3.09
CA VAL A 494 -20.58 -34.72 -2.88
C VAL A 494 -21.90 -34.10 -3.34
N GLU A 495 -22.58 -33.43 -2.42
CA GLU A 495 -23.80 -32.68 -2.70
C GLU A 495 -23.49 -31.18 -2.70
N PHE A 496 -23.88 -30.49 -3.76
CA PHE A 496 -23.73 -29.04 -3.89
C PHE A 496 -25.09 -28.40 -3.66
N THR A 497 -25.17 -27.48 -2.70
CA THR A 497 -26.39 -26.72 -2.40
C THR A 497 -26.11 -25.23 -2.45
N SER A 498 -27.15 -24.45 -2.72
CA SER A 498 -27.11 -22.99 -2.75
C SER A 498 -28.30 -22.39 -2.02
N ALA A 499 -28.10 -21.22 -1.45
CA ALA A 499 -29.16 -20.35 -0.94
C ALA A 499 -28.84 -18.90 -1.35
N GLN A 500 -29.87 -18.18 -1.80
CA GLN A 500 -29.72 -16.75 -2.14
C GLN A 500 -29.65 -15.91 -0.87
N ARG A 501 -30.38 -16.31 0.17
CA ARG A 501 -30.33 -15.69 1.50
C ARG A 501 -29.98 -16.69 2.57
N GLN A 502 -29.41 -16.19 3.66
CA GLN A 502 -29.03 -17.02 4.80
C GLN A 502 -30.26 -17.66 5.47
N SER A 503 -31.41 -16.98 5.44
CA SER A 503 -32.68 -17.52 5.95
C SER A 503 -33.39 -18.49 4.99
N ASP A 504 -32.99 -18.54 3.72
CA ASP A 504 -33.62 -19.43 2.74
C ASP A 504 -33.29 -20.90 3.03
N ALA A 505 -34.25 -21.76 2.70
CA ALA A 505 -33.96 -23.18 2.64
C ALA A 505 -32.90 -23.46 1.57
N ARG A 506 -31.80 -24.11 1.94
CA ARG A 506 -30.78 -24.55 0.99
C ARG A 506 -31.39 -25.52 -0.01
N THR A 507 -31.15 -25.29 -1.30
CA THR A 507 -31.64 -26.13 -2.39
C THR A 507 -30.48 -26.74 -3.18
N PRO A 508 -30.65 -27.91 -3.81
CA PRO A 508 -29.63 -28.49 -4.65
C PRO A 508 -29.25 -27.55 -5.80
N LEU A 509 -27.95 -27.34 -6.01
CA LEU A 509 -27.44 -26.48 -7.08
C LEU A 509 -27.78 -27.10 -8.46
N PRO A 510 -28.61 -26.45 -9.30
CA PRO A 510 -28.99 -27.01 -10.59
C PRO A 510 -27.79 -27.18 -11.51
N ARG A 511 -27.73 -28.29 -12.27
CA ARG A 511 -26.62 -28.55 -13.23
C ARG A 511 -26.52 -27.50 -14.34
N SER A 512 -27.63 -26.81 -14.60
CA SER A 512 -27.76 -25.77 -15.60
C SER A 512 -27.46 -24.36 -15.07
N ALA A 513 -27.23 -24.20 -13.76
CA ALA A 513 -26.93 -22.93 -13.11
C ALA A 513 -25.49 -22.48 -13.41
N ALA A 514 -25.25 -22.07 -14.65
CA ALA A 514 -23.90 -21.92 -15.22
C ALA A 514 -23.05 -20.90 -14.44
N ASP A 515 -23.61 -19.72 -14.14
CA ASP A 515 -22.91 -18.67 -13.40
C ASP A 515 -22.61 -19.09 -11.96
N HIS A 516 -23.57 -19.72 -11.25
CA HIS A 516 -23.31 -20.24 -9.91
C HIS A 516 -22.21 -21.29 -9.86
N ILE A 517 -22.17 -22.20 -10.85
CA ILE A 517 -21.12 -23.21 -10.94
C ILE A 517 -19.76 -22.56 -11.22
N ALA A 518 -19.71 -21.55 -12.11
CA ALA A 518 -18.50 -20.80 -12.39
C ALA A 518 -18.00 -20.05 -11.13
N ARG A 519 -18.89 -19.38 -10.40
CA ARG A 519 -18.59 -18.69 -9.14
C ARG A 519 -18.04 -19.65 -8.09
N LEU A 520 -18.71 -20.79 -7.86
CA LEU A 520 -18.27 -21.78 -6.89
C LEU A 520 -16.87 -22.33 -7.22
N LEU A 521 -16.60 -22.62 -8.49
CA LEU A 521 -15.26 -23.03 -8.93
C LEU A 521 -14.22 -21.95 -8.66
N ARG A 522 -14.54 -20.68 -8.94
CA ARG A 522 -13.66 -19.54 -8.72
C ARG A 522 -13.34 -19.36 -7.23
N PHE A 523 -14.36 -19.31 -6.38
CA PHE A 523 -14.19 -19.21 -4.92
C PHE A 523 -13.34 -20.35 -4.37
N TYR A 524 -13.68 -21.60 -4.70
CA TYR A 524 -12.96 -22.76 -4.17
C TYR A 524 -11.48 -22.74 -4.55
N VAL A 525 -11.15 -22.52 -5.83
CA VAL A 525 -9.75 -22.51 -6.30
C VAL A 525 -8.95 -21.38 -5.66
N ALA A 526 -9.52 -20.19 -5.56
CA ALA A 526 -8.83 -19.03 -5.00
C ALA A 526 -8.59 -19.20 -3.49
N VAL A 527 -9.62 -19.60 -2.74
CA VAL A 527 -9.55 -19.85 -1.29
C VAL A 527 -8.59 -21.01 -0.98
N GLU A 528 -8.69 -22.14 -1.70
CA GLU A 528 -7.80 -23.29 -1.49
C GLU A 528 -6.33 -22.89 -1.71
N GLY A 529 -6.03 -22.18 -2.81
CA GLY A 529 -4.67 -21.75 -3.13
C GLY A 529 -4.08 -20.83 -2.04
N ARG A 530 -4.86 -19.86 -1.58
CA ARG A 530 -4.44 -18.89 -0.56
C ARG A 530 -4.15 -19.55 0.79
N VAL A 531 -5.08 -20.37 1.27
CA VAL A 531 -4.95 -21.06 2.57
C VAL A 531 -3.80 -22.06 2.55
N ARG A 532 -3.59 -22.80 1.46
CA ARG A 532 -2.45 -23.71 1.32
C ARG A 532 -1.12 -22.98 1.31
N ALA A 533 -1.00 -21.88 0.56
CA ALA A 533 0.21 -21.08 0.54
C ALA A 533 0.57 -20.51 1.93
N GLN A 534 -0.43 -20.05 2.68
CA GLN A 534 -0.23 -19.61 4.06
C GLN A 534 0.24 -20.75 4.96
N HIS A 535 -0.40 -21.92 4.87
CA HIS A 535 0.00 -23.09 5.65
C HIS A 535 1.44 -23.52 5.34
N GLU A 536 1.84 -23.54 4.07
CA GLU A 536 3.22 -23.85 3.64
C GLU A 536 4.21 -22.82 4.20
N HIS A 537 3.86 -21.54 4.17
CA HIS A 537 4.70 -20.48 4.73
C HIS A 537 4.90 -20.65 6.25
N GLU A 538 3.83 -20.93 6.99
CA GLU A 538 3.88 -21.21 8.42
C GLU A 538 4.71 -22.45 8.74
N GLN A 539 4.56 -23.53 7.97
CA GLN A 539 5.38 -24.74 8.12
C GLN A 539 6.86 -24.47 7.84
N ALA A 540 7.17 -23.72 6.78
CA ALA A 540 8.53 -23.32 6.46
C ALA A 540 9.14 -22.49 7.60
N HIS A 541 8.39 -21.52 8.13
CA HIS A 541 8.83 -20.70 9.26
C HIS A 541 9.08 -21.54 10.52
N GLN A 542 8.18 -22.48 10.85
CA GLN A 542 8.38 -23.39 11.99
C GLN A 542 9.55 -24.36 11.79
N ALA A 543 9.73 -24.87 10.58
CA ALA A 543 10.86 -25.74 10.25
C ALA A 543 12.18 -24.99 10.39
N GLU A 544 12.23 -23.74 9.93
CA GLU A 544 13.38 -22.86 10.07
C GLU A 544 13.69 -22.54 11.53
N ALA A 545 12.67 -22.23 12.34
CA ALA A 545 12.83 -22.02 13.77
C ALA A 545 13.44 -23.26 14.47
N ARG A 546 12.94 -24.47 14.17
CA ARG A 546 13.51 -25.72 14.70
C ARG A 546 14.94 -25.97 14.22
N ARG A 547 15.26 -25.65 12.97
CA ARG A 547 16.61 -25.76 12.42
C ARG A 547 17.57 -24.84 13.17
N ILE A 548 17.18 -23.59 13.41
CA ILE A 548 17.96 -22.61 14.16
C ILE A 548 18.19 -23.11 15.60
N GLU A 549 17.13 -23.57 16.28
CA GLU A 549 17.21 -24.09 17.65
C GLU A 549 18.19 -25.27 17.75
N ALA A 550 18.18 -26.18 16.78
CA ALA A 550 19.10 -27.31 16.75
C ALA A 550 20.57 -26.90 16.45
N ALA A 551 20.77 -25.90 15.59
CA ALA A 551 22.10 -25.47 15.15
C ALA A 551 22.82 -24.57 16.18
N VAL A 552 22.07 -23.77 16.94
CA VAL A 552 22.64 -22.71 17.78
C VAL A 552 22.83 -23.18 19.22
N HIS A 553 24.04 -23.65 19.52
CA HIS A 553 24.50 -23.97 20.88
C HIS A 553 26.01 -23.78 21.02
N LEU A 554 26.51 -23.65 22.25
CA LEU A 554 27.93 -23.58 22.55
C LEU A 554 28.46 -24.96 22.97
N LEU A 555 29.64 -25.34 22.49
CA LEU A 555 30.36 -26.55 22.91
C LEU A 555 31.05 -26.37 24.27
N ALA A 556 31.42 -25.13 24.60
CA ALA A 556 32.00 -24.75 25.88
C ALA A 556 31.42 -23.41 26.34
N THR A 557 31.19 -23.27 27.65
CA THR A 557 30.66 -22.04 28.25
C THR A 557 31.70 -21.38 29.17
N PRO A 558 31.64 -20.05 29.38
CA PRO A 558 32.56 -19.35 30.26
C PRO A 558 32.61 -19.88 31.71
N PRO A 559 33.76 -19.72 32.41
CA PRO A 559 34.99 -19.05 31.96
C PRO A 559 35.79 -19.92 30.97
N LEU A 560 36.21 -19.31 29.86
CA LEU A 560 36.99 -19.98 28.82
C LEU A 560 38.49 -19.85 29.10
N ALA A 561 39.27 -20.86 28.70
CA ALA A 561 40.73 -20.76 28.78
C ALA A 561 41.25 -19.78 27.71
N PRO A 562 42.23 -18.90 28.01
CA PRO A 562 42.72 -17.89 27.06
C PRO A 562 43.25 -18.47 25.74
N ASP A 563 43.76 -19.70 25.75
CA ASP A 563 44.31 -20.42 24.60
C ASP A 563 43.32 -21.40 23.95
N LEU A 564 42.07 -21.43 24.40
CA LEU A 564 41.03 -22.28 23.82
C LEU A 564 40.72 -21.83 22.38
N PRO A 565 40.78 -22.70 21.36
CA PRO A 565 40.43 -22.34 19.99
C PRO A 565 38.91 -22.21 19.83
N ASP A 566 38.46 -21.32 18.93
CA ASP A 566 37.02 -21.10 18.67
C ASP A 566 36.26 -22.37 18.27
N ALA A 567 36.93 -23.31 17.58
CA ALA A 567 36.33 -24.60 17.21
C ALA A 567 36.01 -25.52 18.40
N ALA A 568 36.50 -25.19 19.60
CA ALA A 568 36.13 -25.85 20.85
C ALA A 568 34.99 -25.12 21.60
N VAL A 569 34.60 -23.92 21.12
CA VAL A 569 33.51 -23.09 21.67
C VAL A 569 32.28 -23.17 20.78
N PHE A 570 32.45 -23.05 19.47
CA PHE A 570 31.38 -23.11 18.47
C PHE A 570 31.40 -24.46 17.72
N PRO A 571 30.24 -25.09 17.49
CA PRO A 571 30.13 -26.30 16.68
C PRO A 571 30.56 -26.06 15.23
N VAL A 572 30.91 -27.13 14.52
CA VAL A 572 31.48 -27.08 13.16
C VAL A 572 30.56 -26.37 12.17
N GLU A 573 29.25 -26.49 12.36
CA GLU A 573 28.22 -25.82 11.57
C GLU A 573 28.30 -24.30 11.73
N LEU A 574 28.43 -23.80 12.97
CA LEU A 574 28.59 -22.37 13.25
C LEU A 574 29.97 -21.85 12.81
N MET A 575 31.02 -22.67 12.89
CA MET A 575 32.34 -22.32 12.36
C MET A 575 32.29 -22.14 10.83
N THR A 576 31.67 -23.07 10.11
CA THR A 576 31.47 -22.98 8.66
C THR A 576 30.61 -21.77 8.29
N LEU A 577 29.55 -21.52 9.05
CA LEU A 577 28.70 -20.34 8.88
C LEU A 577 29.49 -19.04 9.11
N SER A 578 30.40 -19.00 10.08
CA SER A 578 31.25 -17.82 10.34
C SER A 578 32.18 -17.52 9.17
N ASP A 579 32.80 -18.54 8.56
CA ASP A 579 33.68 -18.36 7.42
C ASP A 579 32.90 -17.80 6.21
N GLN A 580 31.69 -18.30 5.97
CA GLN A 580 30.78 -17.80 4.94
C GLN A 580 30.33 -16.35 5.25
N TRP A 581 29.88 -16.09 6.47
CA TRP A 581 29.44 -14.76 6.92
C TRP A 581 30.53 -13.70 6.74
N GLN A 582 31.77 -14.03 7.05
CA GLN A 582 32.91 -13.14 6.85
C GLN A 582 33.19 -12.90 5.36
N ALA A 583 33.26 -13.95 4.55
CA ALA A 583 33.54 -13.83 3.11
C ALA A 583 32.47 -13.01 2.38
N ASP A 584 31.20 -13.27 2.70
CA ASP A 584 30.05 -12.54 2.18
C ASP A 584 30.06 -11.07 2.61
N GLY A 585 30.33 -10.81 3.90
CA GLY A 585 30.42 -9.46 4.43
C GLY A 585 31.52 -8.64 3.77
N GLN A 586 32.73 -9.20 3.62
CA GLN A 586 33.84 -8.51 2.95
C GLN A 586 33.53 -8.19 1.49
N SER A 587 32.94 -9.16 0.76
CA SER A 587 32.59 -9.00 -0.64
C SER A 587 31.50 -7.93 -0.82
N TYR A 588 30.48 -7.95 0.04
CA TYR A 588 29.40 -6.98 0.04
C TYR A 588 29.93 -5.56 0.34
N VAL A 589 30.68 -5.40 1.42
CA VAL A 589 31.28 -4.11 1.82
C VAL A 589 32.20 -3.56 0.73
N ALA A 590 33.02 -4.42 0.11
CA ALA A 590 33.88 -4.01 -1.01
C ALA A 590 33.06 -3.52 -2.22
N ALA A 591 31.96 -4.19 -2.56
CA ALA A 591 31.08 -3.78 -3.66
C ALA A 591 30.39 -2.43 -3.36
N ILE A 592 29.84 -2.25 -2.16
CA ILE A 592 29.22 -0.98 -1.76
C ILE A 592 30.25 0.16 -1.77
N ARG A 593 31.45 -0.06 -1.21
CA ARG A 593 32.54 0.94 -1.26
C ARG A 593 32.94 1.30 -2.69
N ALA A 594 33.05 0.31 -3.57
CA ALA A 594 33.41 0.56 -4.97
C ALA A 594 32.35 1.41 -5.69
N ARG A 595 31.06 1.12 -5.46
CA ARG A 595 29.95 1.94 -5.98
C ARG A 595 30.00 3.36 -5.43
N GLN A 596 30.15 3.50 -4.11
CA GLN A 596 30.24 4.79 -3.44
C GLN A 596 31.42 5.63 -3.93
N LEU A 597 32.60 5.04 -4.16
CA LEU A 597 33.75 5.74 -4.74
C LEU A 597 33.52 6.15 -6.21
N ALA A 598 32.78 5.35 -6.97
CA ALA A 598 32.44 5.68 -8.35
C ALA A 598 31.47 6.89 -8.41
N LEU A 599 30.48 6.94 -7.51
CA LEU A 599 29.58 8.08 -7.36
C LEU A 599 30.34 9.36 -6.97
N ASP A 600 31.15 9.31 -5.91
CA ASP A 600 31.98 10.45 -5.49
C ASP A 600 32.89 10.95 -6.63
N ALA A 601 33.41 10.04 -7.46
CA ALA A 601 34.29 10.39 -8.58
C ALA A 601 33.54 11.04 -9.75
N ALA A 602 32.29 10.65 -10.01
CA ALA A 602 31.43 11.25 -11.03
C ALA A 602 31.09 12.70 -10.64
N GLU A 603 30.64 12.90 -9.41
CA GLU A 603 30.30 14.22 -8.86
C GLU A 603 31.53 15.18 -8.86
N ALA A 604 32.72 14.66 -8.54
CA ALA A 604 33.96 15.45 -8.60
C ALA A 604 34.38 15.87 -10.02
N HIS A 605 33.88 15.20 -11.07
CA HIS A 605 34.13 15.58 -12.47
C HIS A 605 33.14 16.65 -12.96
N GLU A 606 31.91 16.66 -12.47
CA GLU A 606 30.91 17.71 -12.77
C GLU A 606 31.31 19.06 -12.14
N GLY A 607 31.85 19.06 -10.92
CA GLY A 607 32.28 20.29 -10.24
C GLY A 607 33.54 21.00 -10.77
N ASN A 608 34.16 20.55 -11.87
CA ASN A 608 35.42 21.09 -12.42
C ASN A 608 35.26 21.70 -13.83
N GLY A 609 34.04 21.81 -14.36
CA GLY A 609 33.74 22.44 -15.64
C GLY A 609 32.95 23.74 -15.47
N ASP A 610 33.51 24.87 -15.90
CA ASP A 610 32.73 26.08 -16.18
C ASP A 610 31.83 25.81 -17.40
N ALA A 611 30.71 25.11 -17.20
CA ALA A 611 29.64 24.96 -18.16
C ALA A 611 28.33 24.76 -17.40
N GLU A 612 27.46 25.77 -17.45
CA GLU A 612 26.06 25.68 -17.06
C GLU A 612 25.37 24.67 -17.99
N GLU A 613 25.42 23.39 -17.63
CA GLU A 613 24.63 22.31 -18.22
C GLU A 613 23.81 21.68 -17.10
N GLU A 614 22.48 21.87 -17.17
CA GLU A 614 21.49 21.12 -16.38
C GLU A 614 21.57 19.65 -16.80
N GLN A 615 22.50 18.91 -16.20
CA GLN A 615 22.51 17.46 -16.20
C GLN A 615 21.48 17.04 -15.16
N GLU A 616 20.28 16.64 -15.61
CA GLU A 616 19.44 15.76 -14.81
C GLU A 616 20.24 14.49 -14.60
N GLU A 617 20.73 14.29 -13.37
CA GLU A 617 21.42 13.08 -12.96
C GLU A 617 20.53 11.88 -13.31
N GLU A 618 20.91 11.12 -14.33
CA GLU A 618 20.49 9.73 -14.49
C GLU A 618 21.00 8.99 -13.25
N HIS A 619 20.24 9.02 -12.16
CA HIS A 619 20.43 8.07 -11.08
C HIS A 619 20.27 6.68 -11.71
N ASP A 620 21.37 5.92 -11.75
CA ASP A 620 21.35 4.49 -12.02
C ASP A 620 20.40 3.85 -11.00
N ASP A 621 19.15 3.67 -11.42
CA ASP A 621 18.00 3.07 -10.72
C ASP A 621 18.24 1.58 -10.37
N SER A 622 19.49 1.12 -10.45
CA SER A 622 19.90 -0.16 -9.92
C SER A 622 19.95 -0.09 -8.39
N ASP A 623 18.96 -0.73 -7.77
CA ASP A 623 18.97 -0.99 -6.33
C ASP A 623 20.34 -1.55 -5.90
N PRO A 624 20.90 -1.07 -4.77
CA PRO A 624 22.13 -1.66 -4.24
C PRO A 624 21.94 -3.18 -4.05
N PRO A 625 22.99 -3.98 -4.30
CA PRO A 625 22.88 -5.42 -4.15
C PRO A 625 22.37 -5.76 -2.74
N ALA A 626 21.49 -6.76 -2.64
CA ALA A 626 21.04 -7.22 -1.33
C ALA A 626 22.20 -7.87 -0.56
N ASP A 627 22.37 -7.52 0.72
CA ASP A 627 23.36 -8.17 1.58
C ASP A 627 23.08 -9.68 1.66
N PRO A 628 23.97 -10.55 1.16
CA PRO A 628 23.75 -12.01 1.14
C PRO A 628 23.61 -12.61 2.54
N ARG A 629 24.13 -11.94 3.58
CA ARG A 629 24.02 -12.37 4.97
C ARG A 629 22.58 -12.39 5.48
N LYS A 630 21.65 -11.70 4.80
CA LYS A 630 20.20 -11.73 5.09
C LYS A 630 19.64 -13.16 5.18
N ALA A 631 20.12 -14.07 4.33
CA ALA A 631 19.61 -15.44 4.27
C ALA A 631 19.83 -16.24 5.58
N VAL A 632 20.84 -15.88 6.37
CA VAL A 632 21.23 -16.60 7.60
C VAL A 632 21.18 -15.72 8.86
N ALA A 633 20.76 -14.46 8.72
CA ALA A 633 20.74 -13.45 9.79
C ALA A 633 19.97 -13.91 11.04
N ALA A 634 18.85 -14.63 10.86
CA ALA A 634 18.06 -15.18 11.98
C ALA A 634 18.85 -16.18 12.84
N THR A 635 19.75 -16.96 12.22
CA THR A 635 20.61 -17.92 12.94
C THR A 635 21.64 -17.18 13.78
N VAL A 636 22.29 -16.17 13.19
CA VAL A 636 23.33 -15.39 13.88
C VAL A 636 22.73 -14.53 14.99
N LEU A 637 21.51 -13.98 14.79
CA LEU A 637 20.78 -13.30 15.85
C LEU A 637 20.46 -14.23 17.03
N GLN A 638 20.01 -15.46 16.74
CA GLN A 638 19.81 -16.44 17.82
C GLN A 638 21.12 -16.77 18.54
N LEU A 639 22.25 -16.83 17.83
CA LEU A 639 23.56 -17.02 18.46
C LEU A 639 23.95 -15.82 19.34
N ALA A 640 23.69 -14.59 18.90
CA ALA A 640 23.92 -13.38 19.68
C ALA A 640 23.11 -13.40 20.99
N ARG A 641 21.86 -13.89 20.96
CA ARG A 641 21.04 -14.11 22.17
C ARG A 641 21.71 -15.09 23.13
N VAL A 642 22.14 -16.25 22.64
CA VAL A 642 22.83 -17.28 23.46
C VAL A 642 24.11 -16.70 24.07
N VAL A 643 24.97 -16.06 23.27
CA VAL A 643 26.21 -15.43 23.73
C VAL A 643 25.94 -14.36 24.79
N SER A 644 24.95 -13.49 24.56
CA SER A 644 24.59 -12.42 25.49
C SER A 644 24.16 -12.94 26.87
N THR A 645 23.52 -14.11 26.95
CA THR A 645 23.07 -14.68 28.25
C THR A 645 24.22 -15.00 29.22
N HIS A 646 25.42 -15.28 28.71
CA HIS A 646 26.59 -15.62 29.53
C HIS A 646 27.27 -14.41 30.18
N ALA A 647 27.08 -13.22 29.61
CA ALA A 647 27.70 -11.98 30.08
C ALA A 647 29.23 -12.06 30.29
N ASP A 648 29.93 -12.65 29.33
CA ASP A 648 31.38 -12.84 29.33
C ASP A 648 32.05 -12.12 28.15
N GLU A 649 33.11 -11.35 28.42
CA GLU A 649 33.77 -10.48 27.41
C GLU A 649 34.50 -11.32 26.35
N ASP A 650 35.19 -12.40 26.75
CA ASP A 650 35.95 -13.24 25.81
C ASP A 650 35.02 -13.94 24.83
N LEU A 651 33.89 -14.48 25.31
CA LEU A 651 32.89 -15.09 24.43
C LEU A 651 32.23 -14.06 23.48
N ALA A 652 31.92 -12.86 23.97
CA ALA A 652 31.36 -11.79 23.15
C ALA A 652 32.34 -11.35 22.05
N ASP A 653 33.61 -11.16 22.39
CA ASP A 653 34.65 -10.80 21.43
C ASP A 653 34.87 -11.89 20.37
N ARG A 654 34.90 -13.17 20.76
CA ARG A 654 34.99 -14.30 19.82
C ARG A 654 33.81 -14.31 18.86
N PHE A 655 32.60 -14.10 19.37
CA PHE A 655 31.39 -14.02 18.54
C PHE A 655 31.47 -12.86 17.54
N ARG A 656 31.81 -11.64 18.00
CA ARG A 656 31.96 -10.45 17.16
C ARG A 656 32.96 -10.65 16.03
N GLN A 657 34.14 -11.20 16.36
CA GLN A 657 35.21 -11.43 15.40
C GLN A 657 34.77 -12.41 14.31
N ARG A 658 33.98 -13.43 14.68
CA ARG A 658 33.44 -14.46 13.78
C ARG A 658 32.27 -13.95 12.95
N PHE A 659 31.43 -13.11 13.54
CA PHE A 659 30.20 -12.63 12.96
C PHE A 659 30.15 -11.12 13.03
N ALA A 660 30.92 -10.40 12.21
CA ALA A 660 30.87 -8.93 12.19
C ALA A 660 29.43 -8.44 11.94
N PHE A 661 28.99 -7.40 12.63
CA PHE A 661 27.61 -6.93 12.52
C PHE A 661 27.28 -6.48 11.09
N ALA A 662 26.03 -6.71 10.67
CA ALA A 662 25.55 -6.49 9.30
C ALA A 662 24.29 -5.60 9.33
N PRO A 663 24.43 -4.26 9.33
CA PRO A 663 23.28 -3.36 9.48
C PRO A 663 22.21 -3.59 8.40
N ASP A 664 22.63 -3.76 7.14
CA ASP A 664 21.69 -3.96 6.02
C ASP A 664 21.00 -5.33 6.06
N ALA A 665 21.59 -6.32 6.71
CA ALA A 665 20.96 -7.61 6.94
C ALA A 665 19.85 -7.53 8.00
N PHE A 666 19.96 -6.60 8.95
CA PHE A 666 19.02 -6.41 10.07
C PHE A 666 18.11 -5.18 9.90
N VAL A 667 18.22 -4.41 8.81
CA VAL A 667 17.51 -3.13 8.63
C VAL A 667 16.00 -3.21 8.88
N ARG A 668 15.31 -4.22 8.32
CA ARG A 668 13.86 -4.39 8.49
C ARG A 668 13.49 -4.73 9.94
N HIS A 669 14.31 -5.55 10.59
CA HIS A 669 14.08 -5.92 11.98
C HIS A 669 14.32 -4.72 12.91
N ALA A 670 15.40 -3.97 12.68
CA ALA A 670 15.71 -2.76 13.43
C ALA A 670 14.68 -1.65 13.23
N ALA A 671 14.10 -1.50 12.03
CA ALA A 671 13.00 -0.57 11.79
C ALA A 671 11.74 -0.92 12.59
N ASN A 672 11.48 -2.22 12.81
CA ASN A 672 10.29 -2.68 13.52
C ASN A 672 10.48 -2.72 15.05
N ALA A 673 11.66 -3.10 15.52
CA ALA A 673 11.93 -3.38 16.93
C ALA A 673 12.89 -2.39 17.60
N GLY A 674 13.53 -1.50 16.83
CA GLY A 674 14.50 -0.51 17.31
C GLY A 674 13.95 0.40 18.43
N ARG A 675 14.69 0.50 19.53
CA ARG A 675 14.42 1.51 20.56
C ARG A 675 15.36 2.68 20.35
N PHE A 676 14.84 3.90 20.23
CA PHE A 676 15.67 5.10 20.15
C PHE A 676 16.73 5.16 21.26
N ILE A 677 17.96 5.56 20.92
CA ILE A 677 19.04 5.76 21.89
C ILE A 677 19.61 7.18 21.75
N GLY A 678 19.71 7.92 22.84
CA GLY A 678 20.36 9.24 22.84
C GLY A 678 19.67 10.24 23.78
N PRO A 679 20.39 11.20 24.38
CA PRO A 679 21.81 11.49 24.23
C PRO A 679 22.75 10.42 24.82
N VAL A 680 24.05 10.52 24.50
CA VAL A 680 25.12 9.62 24.95
C VAL A 680 26.27 10.44 25.54
N PHE A 681 26.84 10.01 26.67
CA PHE A 681 27.97 10.66 27.33
C PHE A 681 29.02 9.64 27.77
N ALA A 682 30.22 9.72 27.20
CA ALA A 682 31.39 8.96 27.65
C ALA A 682 32.11 9.69 28.79
N LEU A 683 32.39 8.97 29.87
CA LEU A 683 33.10 9.43 31.06
C LEU A 683 34.58 9.02 31.01
N ASP A 684 35.45 9.79 31.67
CA ASP A 684 36.90 9.57 31.69
C ASP A 684 37.30 8.25 32.39
N ASP A 685 36.40 7.65 33.18
CA ASP A 685 36.59 6.36 33.85
C ASP A 685 36.13 5.15 33.01
N GLY A 686 35.77 5.37 31.74
CA GLY A 686 35.36 4.36 30.78
C GLY A 686 33.88 3.97 30.87
N ARG A 687 33.09 4.61 31.74
CA ARG A 687 31.63 4.45 31.74
C ARG A 687 30.99 5.24 30.62
N VAL A 688 29.87 4.74 30.09
CA VAL A 688 29.03 5.44 29.12
C VAL A 688 27.62 5.56 29.67
N LEU A 689 27.06 6.76 29.62
CA LEU A 689 25.69 7.05 30.03
C LEU A 689 24.86 7.26 28.76
N ALA A 690 23.73 6.57 28.64
CA ALA A 690 22.84 6.72 27.51
C ALA A 690 21.38 6.77 27.97
N ARG A 691 20.52 7.44 27.20
CA ARG A 691 19.06 7.31 27.33
C ARG A 691 18.55 6.29 26.33
N ILE A 692 17.79 5.31 26.81
CA ILE A 692 17.06 4.32 26.00
C ILE A 692 15.59 4.74 25.97
N GLY A 693 14.99 4.79 24.79
CA GLY A 693 13.64 5.32 24.55
C GLY A 693 13.65 6.81 24.19
N ALA A 694 12.72 7.20 23.32
CA ALA A 694 12.55 8.59 22.90
C ALA A 694 12.09 9.44 24.09
N PRO A 695 12.40 10.75 24.15
CA PRO A 695 12.05 11.58 25.30
C PRO A 695 10.54 11.66 25.61
N TYR A 696 9.67 11.35 24.64
CA TYR A 696 8.22 11.30 24.78
C TYR A 696 7.67 9.92 25.14
N ASP A 697 8.52 8.89 25.20
CA ASP A 697 8.13 7.52 25.56
C ASP A 697 8.17 7.37 27.09
N ASP A 698 7.06 6.94 27.69
CA ASP A 698 6.96 6.69 29.14
C ASP A 698 7.93 5.61 29.63
N THR A 699 8.40 4.75 28.73
CA THR A 699 9.40 3.71 29.01
C THR A 699 10.83 4.22 28.90
N ALA A 700 11.05 5.50 28.57
CA ALA A 700 12.37 6.07 28.45
C ALA A 700 13.10 6.13 29.80
N HIS A 701 14.36 5.71 29.79
CA HIS A 701 15.17 5.64 31.01
C HIS A 701 16.66 5.81 30.70
N TRP A 702 17.40 6.26 31.71
CA TRP A 702 18.84 6.40 31.64
C TRP A 702 19.54 5.13 32.11
N VAL A 703 20.69 4.86 31.51
CA VAL A 703 21.47 3.64 31.74
C VAL A 703 22.94 3.99 31.84
N GLU A 704 23.64 3.29 32.72
CA GLU A 704 25.09 3.28 32.82
C GLU A 704 25.63 1.97 32.22
N LEU A 705 26.59 2.12 31.31
CA LEU A 705 27.27 1.03 30.62
C LEU A 705 28.74 1.01 31.03
N GLN A 706 29.23 -0.17 31.43
CA GLN A 706 30.66 -0.39 31.72
C GLN A 706 31.04 -1.83 31.37
N GLY A 707 31.90 -2.01 30.36
CA GLY A 707 32.16 -3.35 29.82
C GLY A 707 30.87 -3.97 29.29
N LEU A 708 30.53 -5.16 29.79
CA LEU A 708 29.26 -5.85 29.54
C LEU A 708 28.14 -5.56 30.55
N ARG A 709 28.37 -4.66 31.52
CA ARG A 709 27.37 -4.33 32.52
C ARG A 709 26.50 -3.19 32.03
N TYR A 710 25.21 -3.35 32.26
CA TYR A 710 24.17 -2.37 32.01
C TYR A 710 23.40 -2.16 33.31
N VAL A 711 23.33 -0.92 33.78
CA VAL A 711 22.70 -0.55 35.05
C VAL A 711 21.69 0.58 34.83
N PRO A 712 20.38 0.35 35.03
CA PRO A 712 19.39 1.41 34.98
C PRO A 712 19.63 2.49 36.05
N LEU A 713 19.39 3.75 35.69
CA LEU A 713 19.49 4.93 36.55
C LEU A 713 18.09 5.57 36.73
N PRO A 714 17.17 4.95 37.49
CA PRO A 714 15.76 5.34 37.53
C PRO A 714 15.49 6.72 38.16
N ALA A 715 16.46 7.24 38.94
CA ALA A 715 16.37 8.57 39.52
C ALA A 715 16.70 9.69 38.52
N LEU A 716 17.34 9.36 37.40
CA LEU A 716 17.78 10.33 36.40
C LEU A 716 16.69 10.48 35.33
N ARG A 717 16.20 11.70 35.15
CA ARG A 717 15.18 12.08 34.15
C ARG A 717 15.73 12.95 33.03
N GLY A 718 16.89 13.57 33.24
CA GLY A 718 17.60 14.32 32.21
C GLY A 718 19.08 14.44 32.57
N LEU A 719 19.95 14.45 31.57
CA LEU A 719 21.40 14.59 31.74
C LEU A 719 21.96 15.48 30.63
N GLY A 720 22.91 16.32 31.00
CA GLY A 720 23.64 17.21 30.10
C GLY A 720 25.08 17.42 30.53
N ARG A 721 25.95 17.83 29.60
CA ARG A 721 27.36 18.11 29.88
C ARG A 721 27.80 19.41 29.22
N SER A 722 28.62 20.16 29.95
CA SER A 722 29.17 21.43 29.50
C SER A 722 30.23 21.26 28.40
N PRO A 723 30.51 22.29 27.58
CA PRO A 723 31.48 22.22 26.50
C PRO A 723 32.88 21.77 26.95
N ASN A 724 33.34 22.20 28.13
CA ASN A 724 34.64 21.79 28.66
C ASN A 724 34.64 20.39 29.32
N ARG A 725 33.52 19.67 29.26
CA ARG A 725 33.28 18.32 29.80
C ARG A 725 33.35 18.19 31.32
N ARG A 726 33.48 19.28 32.08
CA ARG A 726 33.64 19.26 33.55
C ARG A 726 32.32 19.33 34.30
N CYS A 727 31.43 20.25 33.90
CA CYS A 727 30.13 20.41 34.56
C CYS A 727 29.07 19.49 33.94
N PHE A 728 28.29 18.82 34.79
CA PHE A 728 27.15 17.98 34.41
C PHE A 728 25.85 18.54 35.00
N ALA A 729 24.80 18.62 34.20
CA ALA A 729 23.44 18.93 34.65
C ALA A 729 22.65 17.63 34.79
N GLN A 730 21.96 17.44 35.91
CA GLN A 730 21.15 16.26 36.20
C GLN A 730 19.75 16.71 36.59
N SER A 731 18.72 16.05 36.07
CA SER A 731 17.32 16.26 36.48
C SER A 731 16.79 15.01 37.18
N ASP A 732 16.15 15.19 38.32
CA ASP A 732 15.38 14.15 39.02
C ASP A 732 13.88 14.17 38.65
N GLY A 733 13.49 15.04 37.71
CA GLY A 733 12.10 15.29 37.33
C GLY A 733 11.38 16.31 38.22
N GLN A 734 12.06 16.87 39.23
CA GLN A 734 11.54 17.96 40.08
C GLN A 734 12.44 19.19 40.03
N HIS A 735 13.76 18.99 39.99
CA HIS A 735 14.76 20.03 39.92
C HIS A 735 15.89 19.62 38.99
N ILE A 736 16.60 20.62 38.48
CA ILE A 736 17.88 20.41 37.82
C ILE A 736 18.99 20.81 38.80
N THR A 737 20.03 20.00 38.90
CA THR A 737 21.25 20.31 39.66
C THR A 737 22.47 20.21 38.76
N THR A 738 23.43 21.10 38.97
CA THR A 738 24.73 21.05 38.30
C THR A 738 25.80 20.48 39.23
N HIS A 739 26.78 19.77 38.68
CA HIS A 739 27.82 19.05 39.43
C HIS A 739 29.19 19.20 38.75
N ASP A 740 30.29 19.23 39.52
CA ASP A 740 31.65 19.08 39.00
C ASP A 740 31.96 17.59 38.84
N GLY A 741 31.89 17.09 37.61
CA GLY A 741 31.89 15.67 37.28
C GLY A 741 30.52 15.01 37.45
N PHE A 742 30.32 13.85 36.81
CA PHE A 742 29.09 13.08 36.95
C PHE A 742 28.94 12.57 38.39
N ALA A 743 27.81 12.89 39.02
CA ALA A 743 27.53 12.61 40.44
C ALA A 743 28.55 13.23 41.42
N GLY A 744 29.24 14.29 41.02
CA GLY A 744 30.12 15.07 41.90
C GLY A 744 29.34 15.99 42.85
N PRO A 745 30.05 16.88 43.58
CA PRO A 745 29.41 17.86 44.46
C PRO A 745 28.46 18.81 43.69
N VAL A 746 27.30 19.11 44.28
CA VAL A 746 26.32 20.05 43.71
C VAL A 746 26.90 21.47 43.69
N MET A 747 26.86 22.10 42.52
CA MET A 747 27.30 23.48 42.28
C MET A 747 26.13 24.47 42.37
N ALA A 748 24.98 24.13 41.79
CA ALA A 748 23.76 24.93 41.84
C ALA A 748 22.50 24.07 41.66
N ARG A 749 21.34 24.67 41.93
CA ARG A 749 20.01 24.06 41.78
C ARG A 749 19.08 25.02 41.05
N PHE A 750 18.27 24.49 40.15
CA PHE A 750 17.37 25.23 39.26
C PHE A 750 15.96 24.66 39.35
N ALA A 751 14.96 25.53 39.19
CA ALA A 751 13.58 25.12 39.00
C ALA A 751 13.36 24.67 37.54
N LEU A 752 12.43 23.72 37.35
CA LEU A 752 11.97 23.35 36.03
C LEU A 752 11.02 24.43 35.47
N PRO A 753 11.05 24.69 34.15
CA PRO A 753 10.00 25.45 33.51
C PRO A 753 8.65 24.74 33.64
N GLN A 754 7.60 25.51 33.47
CA GLN A 754 6.21 25.07 33.45
C GLN A 754 5.65 25.05 32.03
N GLY A 755 6.35 25.67 31.07
CA GLY A 755 5.99 25.68 29.65
C GLY A 755 5.22 26.92 29.22
N ASN A 756 4.81 27.76 30.17
CA ASN A 756 4.02 28.97 29.94
C ASN A 756 4.73 30.28 30.32
N GLU A 757 6.04 30.23 30.59
CA GLU A 757 6.84 31.40 30.93
C GLU A 757 6.88 32.40 29.77
N ALA A 758 6.78 33.69 30.10
CA ALA A 758 6.96 34.81 29.19
C ALA A 758 6.08 34.77 27.92
N LEU A 759 4.96 34.04 27.96
CA LEU A 759 3.98 34.04 26.88
C LEU A 759 3.12 35.31 26.90
N PRO A 760 2.73 35.86 25.74
CA PRO A 760 1.80 36.97 25.69
C PRO A 760 0.41 36.61 26.24
N PRO A 761 -0.37 37.59 26.75
CA PRO A 761 -1.69 37.34 27.34
C PRO A 761 -2.72 36.69 26.40
N HIS A 762 -2.56 36.82 25.08
CA HIS A 762 -3.45 36.21 24.09
C HIS A 762 -3.18 34.71 23.85
N VAL A 763 -1.98 34.23 24.22
CA VAL A 763 -1.59 32.82 24.11
C VAL A 763 -2.07 32.09 25.37
N GLN A 764 -3.26 31.49 25.29
CA GLN A 764 -3.90 30.82 26.42
C GLN A 764 -3.45 29.36 26.54
N VAL A 765 -2.34 29.13 27.25
CA VAL A 765 -1.85 27.77 27.53
C VAL A 765 -1.72 27.50 29.02
N SER A 766 -1.94 26.24 29.39
CA SER A 766 -1.75 25.76 30.75
C SER A 766 -0.29 25.36 31.03
N PRO A 767 0.20 25.54 32.26
CA PRO A 767 1.42 24.87 32.69
C PRO A 767 1.18 23.36 32.79
N GLY A 768 2.20 22.54 32.58
CA GLY A 768 2.02 21.08 32.62
C GLY A 768 3.28 20.26 32.34
N PRO A 769 3.13 18.93 32.15
CA PRO A 769 4.25 17.99 32.10
C PRO A 769 5.20 18.23 30.92
N LEU A 770 4.70 18.69 29.76
CA LEU A 770 5.56 18.99 28.61
C LEU A 770 6.60 20.08 28.95
N GLY A 771 6.23 21.08 29.75
CA GLY A 771 7.14 22.16 30.17
C GLY A 771 8.18 21.71 31.19
N GLN A 772 7.95 20.58 31.87
CA GLN A 772 8.84 20.04 32.91
C GLN A 772 9.78 18.95 32.36
N ARG A 773 9.59 18.52 31.11
CA ARG A 773 10.48 17.56 30.44
C ARG A 773 11.89 18.12 30.28
N CYS A 774 12.86 17.21 30.29
CA CYS A 774 14.28 17.50 30.14
C CYS A 774 14.84 16.74 28.94
N ASP A 775 14.38 17.11 27.75
CA ASP A 775 14.69 16.38 26.51
C ASP A 775 16.17 16.51 26.15
N GLU A 776 16.76 17.68 26.42
CA GLU A 776 18.20 17.96 26.30
C GLU A 776 18.63 19.07 27.29
N LEU A 777 19.85 18.94 27.83
CA LEU A 777 20.45 19.84 28.80
C LEU A 777 21.87 20.22 28.40
N ILE A 778 22.24 21.50 28.47
CA ILE A 778 23.63 21.96 28.28
C ILE A 778 23.98 22.93 29.42
N PRO A 779 24.69 22.49 30.47
CA PRO A 779 25.18 23.41 31.51
C PRO A 779 26.31 24.30 30.98
N PHE A 780 26.37 25.52 31.48
CA PHE A 780 27.56 26.37 31.37
C PHE A 780 28.66 25.82 32.28
N ASN A 781 29.92 26.07 31.91
CA ASN A 781 31.14 25.64 32.60
C ASN A 781 31.19 26.15 34.05
N ASP A 782 30.55 27.29 34.35
CA ASP A 782 30.43 27.85 35.70
C ASP A 782 29.45 27.08 36.61
N GLY A 783 28.62 26.21 36.03
CA GLY A 783 27.55 25.46 36.69
C GLY A 783 26.43 26.34 37.27
N GLN A 784 26.42 27.65 37.02
CA GLN A 784 25.40 28.59 37.50
C GLN A 784 24.30 28.87 36.49
N ARG A 785 24.46 28.38 35.25
CA ARG A 785 23.47 28.46 34.18
C ARG A 785 23.31 27.14 33.45
N VAL A 786 22.11 26.87 32.95
CA VAL A 786 21.79 25.65 32.17
C VAL A 786 20.85 26.01 31.02
N LEU A 787 21.16 25.56 29.80
CA LEU A 787 20.20 25.51 28.71
C LEU A 787 19.37 24.24 28.81
N LEU A 788 18.06 24.38 28.65
CA LEU A 788 17.10 23.29 28.63
C LEU A 788 16.26 23.40 27.36
N ARG A 789 16.16 22.29 26.63
CA ARG A 789 15.15 22.11 25.59
C ARG A 789 14.08 21.13 26.07
N ASN A 790 12.83 21.48 25.83
CA ASN A 790 11.66 20.60 25.97
C ASN A 790 10.63 20.92 24.88
N PRO A 791 9.51 20.18 24.74
CA PRO A 791 8.53 20.43 23.67
C PRO A 791 7.91 21.83 23.68
N THR A 792 7.97 22.55 24.79
CA THR A 792 7.37 23.88 24.92
C THR A 792 8.33 25.01 24.53
N GLY A 793 9.62 24.73 24.33
CA GLY A 793 10.62 25.71 23.90
C GLY A 793 12.03 25.47 24.44
N ILE A 794 12.88 26.50 24.30
CA ILE A 794 14.27 26.50 24.79
C ILE A 794 14.40 27.56 25.89
N TYR A 795 15.03 27.18 27.00
CA TYR A 795 15.09 27.97 28.22
C TYR A 795 16.52 28.14 28.72
N LEU A 796 16.81 29.32 29.25
CA LEU A 796 18.00 29.61 30.05
C LEU A 796 17.61 29.63 31.52
N LEU A 797 18.19 28.72 32.29
CA LEU A 797 18.00 28.62 33.73
C LEU A 797 19.18 29.30 34.44
N SER A 798 18.91 30.10 35.47
CA SER A 798 19.93 30.79 36.27
C SER A 798 19.71 30.55 37.76
N SER A 799 20.81 30.28 38.48
CA SER A 799 20.80 30.14 39.95
C SER A 799 20.76 31.48 40.68
N GLN A 800 21.02 32.59 39.97
CA GLN A 800 21.12 33.96 40.51
C GLN A 800 20.11 34.89 39.82
N GLY A 801 19.35 35.68 40.59
CA GLY A 801 18.41 36.71 40.09
C GLY A 801 16.93 36.47 40.45
N ASN A 802 16.07 37.46 40.19
CA ASN A 802 14.63 37.42 40.51
C ASN A 802 13.78 36.56 39.55
N HIS A 803 14.33 36.16 38.40
CA HIS A 803 13.68 35.32 37.39
C HIS A 803 14.63 34.18 37.01
N GLY A 804 14.51 33.03 37.68
CA GLY A 804 15.42 31.89 37.50
C GLY A 804 15.20 31.08 36.22
N VAL A 805 14.12 31.34 35.48
CA VAL A 805 13.76 30.68 34.22
C VAL A 805 13.46 31.76 33.17
N GLN A 806 14.18 31.73 32.05
CA GLN A 806 14.00 32.64 30.92
C GLN A 806 13.75 31.82 29.64
N ARG A 807 12.62 32.06 28.96
CA ARG A 807 12.39 31.51 27.62
C ARG A 807 13.32 32.22 26.62
N LEU A 808 14.17 31.44 25.95
CA LEU A 808 15.02 31.91 24.86
C LEU A 808 14.35 31.76 23.50
N HIS A 809 13.51 30.75 23.33
CA HIS A 809 12.85 30.44 22.07
C HIS A 809 11.49 29.75 22.31
N PRO A 810 10.43 30.12 21.59
CA PRO A 810 10.32 31.30 20.71
C PRO A 810 10.25 32.61 21.51
N GLN A 811 10.69 33.72 20.91
CA GLN A 811 10.65 35.06 21.52
C GLN A 811 9.47 35.91 21.02
N THR A 812 8.86 35.54 19.90
CA THR A 812 7.78 36.26 19.21
C THR A 812 6.60 35.32 18.98
N PHE A 813 5.37 35.82 19.17
CA PHE A 813 4.13 35.04 19.10
C PHE A 813 3.03 35.85 18.40
N ASP A 814 3.29 36.24 17.16
CA ASP A 814 2.36 37.04 16.37
C ASP A 814 1.21 36.17 15.83
N ASP A 815 0.01 36.75 15.71
CA ASP A 815 -1.22 36.02 15.32
C ASP A 815 -1.13 35.38 13.92
N ASP A 816 -0.33 35.97 13.01
CA ASP A 816 -0.04 35.49 11.65
C ASP A 816 1.40 34.96 11.51
N GLY A 817 2.15 34.83 12.60
CA GLY A 817 3.54 34.40 12.61
C GLY A 817 3.70 32.87 12.60
N PRO A 818 4.90 32.33 12.43
CA PRO A 818 5.13 30.89 12.44
C PRO A 818 4.66 30.18 13.74
N TYR A 819 4.60 30.94 14.84
CA TYR A 819 4.24 30.46 16.19
C TYR A 819 2.79 30.71 16.58
N THR A 820 1.85 30.67 15.63
CA THR A 820 0.44 30.86 15.98
C THR A 820 -0.01 29.81 17.00
N TRP A 821 -0.77 30.26 18.00
CA TRP A 821 -1.32 29.37 19.02
C TRP A 821 -2.12 28.21 18.40
N PRO A 822 -3.04 28.41 17.42
CA PRO A 822 -3.78 27.31 16.80
C PRO A 822 -2.93 26.18 16.20
N LYS A 823 -1.72 26.49 15.73
CA LYS A 823 -0.84 25.51 15.09
C LYS A 823 -0.10 24.62 16.09
N ASN A 824 0.22 25.14 17.27
CA ASN A 824 1.14 24.53 18.22
C ASN A 824 0.44 24.12 19.53
N GLN A 825 -0.77 23.57 19.45
CA GLN A 825 -1.55 23.11 20.60
C GLN A 825 -1.43 21.60 20.76
N GLN A 826 -1.22 21.16 21.99
CA GLN A 826 -1.35 19.75 22.37
C GLN A 826 -2.19 19.64 23.64
N ASP A 827 -3.25 18.86 23.57
CA ASP A 827 -4.08 18.52 24.73
C ASP A 827 -3.43 17.38 25.52
N GLU A 828 -3.32 17.57 26.83
CA GLU A 828 -2.73 16.65 27.78
C GLU A 828 -3.72 16.35 28.90
N THR A 829 -3.80 15.08 29.32
CA THR A 829 -4.61 14.70 30.48
C THR A 829 -3.74 14.64 31.72
N VAL A 830 -3.88 15.62 32.62
CA VAL A 830 -3.13 15.66 33.89
C VAL A 830 -4.09 15.44 35.05
N ASN A 831 -3.90 14.33 35.78
CA ASN A 831 -4.76 13.95 36.91
C ASN A 831 -6.27 13.91 36.56
N GLY A 832 -6.60 13.49 35.33
CA GLY A 832 -7.98 13.40 34.83
C GLY A 832 -8.60 14.75 34.43
N THR A 833 -7.81 15.81 34.36
CA THR A 833 -8.22 17.12 33.82
C THR A 833 -7.50 17.36 32.49
N GLU A 834 -8.23 17.69 31.43
CA GLU A 834 -7.64 18.10 30.17
C GLU A 834 -7.09 19.52 30.28
N ILE A 835 -5.85 19.68 29.82
CA ILE A 835 -5.16 20.95 29.73
C ILE A 835 -4.56 21.09 28.33
N THR A 836 -4.55 22.30 27.78
CA THR A 836 -3.93 22.57 26.48
C THR A 836 -2.58 23.26 26.69
N MET A 837 -1.54 22.71 26.10
CA MET A 837 -0.15 23.16 26.24
C MET A 837 0.44 23.58 24.89
N LEU A 838 1.52 24.37 24.94
CA LEU A 838 2.35 24.65 23.76
C LEU A 838 3.18 23.41 23.42
N ALA A 839 3.20 22.97 22.17
CA ALA A 839 4.07 21.91 21.68
C ALA A 839 4.69 22.32 20.34
N LEU A 840 6.01 22.36 20.28
CA LEU A 840 6.82 22.76 19.14
C LEU A 840 7.66 21.56 18.68
N ASP A 841 7.78 21.39 17.37
CA ASP A 841 8.53 20.28 16.78
C ASP A 841 9.91 20.72 16.29
N MET A 842 10.84 19.76 16.23
CA MET A 842 12.20 19.94 15.67
C MET A 842 13.03 21.05 16.33
N LEU A 843 12.76 21.30 17.61
CA LEU A 843 13.54 22.21 18.43
C LEU A 843 15.02 21.77 18.50
N HIS A 844 15.92 22.70 18.25
CA HIS A 844 17.36 22.49 18.34
C HIS A 844 18.05 23.62 19.08
N MET A 845 19.11 23.30 19.82
CA MET A 845 19.92 24.29 20.51
C MET A 845 21.41 23.90 20.53
N ALA A 846 22.29 24.88 20.55
CA ALA A 846 23.73 24.67 20.74
C ALA A 846 24.36 25.80 21.56
N LEU A 847 25.42 25.49 22.31
CA LEU A 847 26.21 26.47 23.07
C LEU A 847 27.63 26.52 22.50
N SER A 848 28.14 27.72 22.22
CA SER A 848 29.51 27.85 21.71
C SER A 848 30.54 27.40 22.76
N PRO A 849 31.71 26.86 22.35
CA PRO A 849 32.75 26.40 23.29
C PRO A 849 33.25 27.47 24.26
N ASP A 850 33.25 28.74 23.84
CA ASP A 850 33.61 29.91 24.65
C ASP A 850 32.44 30.50 25.46
N GLU A 851 31.26 29.88 25.36
CA GLU A 851 30.02 30.21 26.07
C GLU A 851 29.47 31.62 25.79
N ARG A 852 29.88 32.23 24.68
CA ARG A 852 29.45 33.59 24.30
C ARG A 852 28.20 33.61 23.43
N HIS A 853 27.91 32.52 22.73
CA HIS A 853 26.81 32.43 21.78
C HIS A 853 25.96 31.19 22.01
N ILE A 854 24.67 31.32 21.73
CA ILE A 854 23.69 30.24 21.79
C ILE A 854 22.97 30.21 20.44
N ALA A 855 22.91 29.06 19.78
CA ALA A 855 22.06 28.87 18.60
C ALA A 855 20.76 28.19 19.02
N VAL A 856 19.62 28.62 18.47
CA VAL A 856 18.29 28.06 18.74
C VAL A 856 17.43 28.08 17.48
N GLY A 857 16.42 27.22 17.43
CA GLY A 857 15.40 27.23 16.38
C GLY A 857 14.44 26.04 16.49
N ASP A 858 13.51 25.96 15.55
CA ASP A 858 12.53 24.88 15.35
C ASP A 858 12.07 24.84 13.88
N GLN A 859 11.18 23.91 13.51
CA GLN A 859 10.75 23.74 12.11
C GLN A 859 10.07 24.98 11.50
N ASP A 860 9.47 25.83 12.33
CA ASP A 860 8.74 27.02 11.88
C ASP A 860 9.59 28.29 11.96
N SER A 861 10.86 28.17 12.32
CA SER A 861 11.75 29.31 12.56
C SER A 861 12.75 29.54 11.43
N ASN A 862 13.58 30.57 11.61
CA ASN A 862 14.93 30.60 11.07
C ASN A 862 15.92 30.08 12.12
N HIS A 863 17.17 29.80 11.75
CA HIS A 863 18.21 29.56 12.75
C HIS A 863 18.57 30.88 13.44
N ILE A 864 18.42 30.94 14.77
CA ILE A 864 18.60 32.17 15.53
C ILE A 864 19.88 32.08 16.37
N LEU A 865 20.75 33.09 16.24
CA LEU A 865 21.94 33.24 17.06
C LEU A 865 21.69 34.27 18.16
N LEU A 866 21.92 33.88 19.41
CA LEU A 866 21.79 34.70 20.61
C LEU A 866 23.15 34.91 21.28
N ASP A 867 23.27 35.96 22.08
CA ASP A 867 24.38 36.13 23.01
C ASP A 867 24.19 35.26 24.28
N ALA A 868 25.21 35.19 25.13
CA ALA A 868 25.18 34.42 26.37
C ALA A 868 24.10 34.82 27.39
N LYS A 869 23.37 35.92 27.15
CA LYS A 869 22.25 36.42 27.96
C LYS A 869 20.90 36.19 27.29
N GLY A 870 20.88 35.54 26.13
CA GLY A 870 19.66 35.25 25.38
C GLY A 870 19.18 36.37 24.46
N LYS A 871 19.98 37.41 24.25
CA LYS A 871 19.61 38.50 23.32
C LYS A 871 19.97 38.09 21.90
N ARG A 872 19.03 38.24 20.96
CA ARG A 872 19.26 37.99 19.53
C ARG A 872 20.40 38.85 18.96
N VAL A 873 21.35 38.16 18.34
CA VAL A 873 22.52 38.71 17.63
C VAL A 873 22.29 38.68 16.13
N ALA A 874 21.83 37.55 15.59
CA ALA A 874 21.57 37.34 14.17
C ALA A 874 20.49 36.26 13.94
N GLU A 875 20.02 36.17 12.71
CA GLU A 875 19.01 35.21 12.24
C GLU A 875 19.39 34.78 10.82
N TYR A 876 19.28 33.49 10.53
CA TYR A 876 19.73 32.88 9.29
C TYR A 876 18.64 31.99 8.72
N GLU A 877 18.25 32.26 7.48
CA GLU A 877 17.25 31.47 6.78
C GLU A 877 17.72 30.03 6.55
N ALA A 878 16.76 29.10 6.54
CA ALA A 878 16.98 27.70 6.24
C ALA A 878 17.34 27.53 4.76
N LEU A 879 18.25 26.60 4.46
CA LEU A 879 18.58 26.20 3.07
C LEU A 879 17.61 25.13 2.52
N SER A 880 16.68 24.65 3.34
CA SER A 880 15.66 23.65 3.03
C SER A 880 14.39 24.00 3.80
N SER A 881 13.35 23.16 3.73
CA SER A 881 12.03 23.50 4.26
C SER A 881 11.99 23.76 5.77
N TYR A 882 12.71 22.97 6.58
CA TYR A 882 12.58 23.02 8.04
C TYR A 882 13.95 23.07 8.73
N PRO A 883 14.32 24.13 9.47
CA PRO A 883 15.45 24.09 10.39
C PRO A 883 15.33 22.92 11.36
N HIS A 884 16.42 22.18 11.55
CA HIS A 884 16.36 20.91 12.27
C HIS A 884 17.48 20.71 13.28
N HIS A 885 18.71 21.11 12.97
CA HIS A 885 19.87 20.86 13.82
C HIS A 885 20.88 22.00 13.76
N ALA A 886 21.63 22.22 14.84
CA ALA A 886 22.69 23.23 14.87
C ALA A 886 23.85 22.78 15.77
N THR A 887 25.08 23.13 15.38
CA THR A 887 26.27 22.92 16.22
C THR A 887 27.36 23.94 15.89
N PHE A 888 28.26 24.22 16.83
CA PHE A 888 29.40 25.12 16.58
C PHE A 888 30.63 24.32 16.16
N SER A 889 31.50 24.92 15.35
CA SER A 889 32.85 24.40 15.11
C SER A 889 33.62 24.27 16.43
N HIS A 890 34.64 23.41 16.45
CA HIS A 890 35.39 23.12 17.68
C HIS A 890 36.02 24.37 18.31
N ASP A 891 36.43 25.34 17.50
CA ASP A 891 37.00 26.62 17.95
C ASP A 891 35.93 27.72 18.20
N GLY A 892 34.66 27.43 17.93
CA GLY A 892 33.53 28.35 18.08
C GLY A 892 33.46 29.46 17.03
N THR A 893 34.28 29.40 15.98
CA THR A 893 34.32 30.45 14.94
C THR A 893 33.27 30.29 13.85
N ARG A 894 32.64 29.11 13.74
CA ARG A 894 31.54 28.84 12.80
C ARG A 894 30.36 28.19 13.50
N LEU A 895 29.16 28.47 12.98
CA LEU A 895 27.91 27.78 13.28
C LEU A 895 27.54 26.92 12.07
N PHE A 896 27.38 25.62 12.27
CA PHE A 896 26.82 24.70 11.29
C PHE A 896 25.32 24.56 11.56
N ALA A 897 24.51 24.98 10.60
CA ALA A 897 23.05 25.06 10.72
C ALA A 897 22.40 24.20 9.64
N ASN A 898 21.72 23.13 10.04
CA ASN A 898 21.09 22.16 9.14
C ASN A 898 19.58 22.36 9.08
N SER A 899 19.05 22.25 7.87
CA SER A 899 17.62 22.27 7.56
C SER A 899 17.27 21.08 6.66
N CYS A 900 16.05 20.56 6.73
CA CYS A 900 15.68 19.33 6.04
C CYS A 900 14.30 19.36 5.38
N HIS A 901 14.10 18.43 4.44
CA HIS A 901 12.82 18.08 3.85
C HIS A 901 12.81 16.57 3.56
N LEU A 902 11.82 15.84 4.07
CA LEU A 902 11.79 14.37 4.02
C LEU A 902 13.09 13.75 4.56
N TYR A 903 13.79 12.91 3.81
CA TYR A 903 15.03 12.25 4.25
C TYR A 903 16.31 13.03 3.90
N GLY A 904 16.21 14.10 3.10
CA GLY A 904 17.35 14.95 2.72
C GLY A 904 17.49 16.21 3.59
N GLY A 905 18.67 16.83 3.58
CA GLY A 905 18.90 18.10 4.25
C GLY A 905 20.13 18.86 3.77
N ASN A 906 20.15 20.16 4.06
CA ASN A 906 21.19 21.10 3.69
C ASN A 906 21.82 21.71 4.95
N THR A 907 23.14 21.68 5.03
CA THR A 907 23.91 22.26 6.14
C THR A 907 24.66 23.50 5.69
N ARG A 908 24.43 24.64 6.33
CA ARG A 908 25.17 25.89 6.09
C ARG A 908 26.29 26.06 7.12
N ALA A 909 27.46 26.55 6.68
CA ALA A 909 28.54 26.98 7.58
C ALA A 909 28.59 28.51 7.68
N ILE A 910 28.42 29.05 8.90
CA ILE A 910 28.19 30.48 9.13
C ILE A 910 29.27 31.04 10.06
N PRO A 911 30.07 32.04 9.66
CA PRO A 911 31.05 32.68 10.54
C PRO A 911 30.41 33.37 11.76
N VAL A 912 30.99 33.17 12.94
CA VAL A 912 30.52 33.75 14.21
C VAL A 912 31.41 34.92 14.60
N GLY A 913 30.83 36.12 14.75
CA GLY A 913 31.54 37.31 15.25
C GLY A 913 31.84 38.41 14.21
N CYS A 914 31.43 38.26 12.95
CA CYS A 914 31.44 39.34 11.95
C CYS A 914 30.25 40.31 12.19
N ALA A 915 30.42 41.59 11.89
CA ALA A 915 29.36 42.58 12.05
C ALA A 915 28.22 42.32 11.05
N LEU A 916 26.97 42.57 11.46
CA LEU A 916 25.67 42.38 10.75
C LEU A 916 25.57 42.85 9.27
N HIS A 917 26.60 43.47 8.70
CA HIS A 917 26.61 44.02 7.35
C HIS A 917 27.70 43.46 6.44
N ASP A 918 28.56 42.57 6.91
CA ASP A 918 29.53 41.89 6.06
C ASP A 918 29.47 40.38 6.32
N VAL A 919 29.11 39.65 5.26
CA VAL A 919 29.29 38.20 5.05
C VAL A 919 28.25 37.24 5.65
N ALA A 920 27.01 37.31 5.18
CA ALA A 920 26.39 36.11 4.64
C ALA A 920 26.50 36.26 3.13
N ASP A 921 27.52 35.66 2.52
CA ASP A 921 27.50 35.44 1.08
C ASP A 921 26.32 34.48 0.88
N GLU A 922 25.19 34.97 0.39
CA GLU A 922 24.05 34.10 0.00
C GLU A 922 24.51 33.11 -1.08
N ASP A 923 25.60 33.44 -1.79
CA ASP A 923 26.23 32.63 -2.83
C ASP A 923 27.31 31.65 -2.29
N ALA A 924 27.59 31.61 -0.97
CA ALA A 924 28.54 30.63 -0.45
C ALA A 924 27.94 29.22 -0.50
N PRO A 925 28.66 28.23 -1.06
CA PRO A 925 28.13 26.87 -1.17
C PRO A 925 27.87 26.30 0.23
N PRO A 926 26.82 25.48 0.37
CA PRO A 926 26.55 24.77 1.61
C PRO A 926 27.73 23.86 2.00
N LEU A 927 27.82 23.58 3.29
CA LEU A 927 28.77 22.61 3.84
C LEU A 927 28.46 21.18 3.36
N ASP A 928 27.17 20.89 3.20
CA ASP A 928 26.60 19.61 2.77
C ASP A 928 25.19 19.84 2.24
N GLU A 929 24.80 19.10 1.18
CA GLU A 929 23.49 19.24 0.51
C GLU A 929 22.60 17.99 0.62
N ARG A 930 23.06 16.97 1.35
CA ARG A 930 22.41 15.65 1.36
C ARG A 930 21.90 15.29 2.73
N CYS A 931 22.67 15.56 3.78
CA CYS A 931 22.42 14.97 5.07
C CYS A 931 21.26 15.67 5.78
N ARG A 932 20.18 14.93 6.07
CA ARG A 932 19.29 15.27 7.18
C ARG A 932 19.99 14.94 8.49
N VAL A 933 20.58 15.95 9.14
CA VAL A 933 21.45 15.76 10.30
C VAL A 933 20.63 15.67 11.58
N TYR A 934 20.83 14.61 12.36
CA TYR A 934 20.20 14.41 13.68
C TYR A 934 21.18 14.49 14.85
N ALA A 935 22.48 14.33 14.58
CA ALA A 935 23.52 14.39 15.58
C ALA A 935 24.82 14.91 14.98
N SER A 936 25.66 15.52 15.81
CA SER A 936 26.94 16.06 15.36
C SER A 936 27.99 16.01 16.46
N ALA A 937 29.25 15.87 16.08
CA ALA A 937 30.41 16.05 16.96
C ALA A 937 31.51 16.85 16.24
N THR A 938 32.33 17.60 16.98
CA THR A 938 33.37 18.45 16.40
C THR A 938 34.73 18.24 17.05
N LEU A 939 35.76 18.15 16.21
CA LEU A 939 37.17 18.14 16.57
C LEU A 939 37.91 19.28 15.86
N PRO A 940 39.16 19.61 16.24
CA PRO A 940 39.93 20.64 15.53
C PRO A 940 39.97 20.38 14.01
N GLY A 941 39.39 21.28 13.22
CA GLY A 941 39.38 21.19 11.75
C GLY A 941 38.36 20.21 11.15
N MET A 942 37.46 19.62 11.96
CA MET A 942 36.55 18.56 11.52
C MET A 942 35.20 18.62 12.23
N VAL A 943 34.13 18.45 11.45
CA VAL A 943 32.78 18.15 11.93
C VAL A 943 32.34 16.78 11.44
N VAL A 944 31.75 16.00 12.33
CA VAL A 944 31.11 14.72 11.99
C VAL A 944 29.60 14.92 12.09
N LEU A 945 28.89 14.68 10.99
CA LEU A 945 27.44 14.76 10.87
C LEU A 945 26.87 13.35 10.85
N GLY A 946 25.84 13.08 11.65
CA GLY A 946 25.09 11.83 11.63
C GLY A 946 23.74 12.01 10.96
N ASP A 947 23.48 11.25 9.90
CA ASP A 947 22.32 11.44 9.03
C ASP A 947 21.14 10.46 9.30
N ALA A 948 20.09 10.63 8.49
CA ALA A 948 18.89 9.82 8.54
C ALA A 948 19.07 8.38 8.02
N ASP A 949 20.05 8.15 7.16
CA ASP A 949 20.33 6.85 6.53
C ASP A 949 21.28 5.98 7.37
N GLY A 950 21.84 6.53 8.44
CA GLY A 950 22.70 5.81 9.37
C GLY A 950 24.19 5.95 9.09
N TYR A 951 24.58 6.97 8.34
CA TYR A 951 25.96 7.31 8.04
C TYR A 951 26.49 8.45 8.92
N LEU A 952 27.71 8.26 9.38
CA LEU A 952 28.58 9.31 9.88
C LEU A 952 29.33 9.91 8.70
N HIS A 953 29.26 11.22 8.52
CA HIS A 953 29.98 11.98 7.50
C HIS A 953 30.93 12.95 8.17
N ALA A 954 32.23 12.71 8.05
CA ALA A 954 33.25 13.64 8.53
C ALA A 954 33.66 14.59 7.43
N LEU A 955 33.51 15.88 7.70
CA LEU A 955 33.84 16.98 6.80
C LEU A 955 34.89 17.86 7.48
N SER A 956 35.76 18.49 6.69
CA SER A 956 36.56 19.62 7.17
C SER A 956 35.65 20.81 7.51
N ASP A 957 36.14 21.79 8.26
CA ASP A 957 35.39 23.02 8.55
C ASP A 957 34.95 23.80 7.28
N ASP A 958 35.59 23.54 6.14
CA ASP A 958 35.28 24.10 4.81
C ASP A 958 34.47 23.15 3.91
N GLY A 959 33.86 22.08 4.47
CA GLY A 959 32.95 21.19 3.73
C GLY A 959 33.60 20.04 2.96
N ARG A 960 34.94 19.98 2.88
CA ARG A 960 35.61 18.87 2.18
C ARG A 960 35.37 17.53 2.88
N PRO A 961 34.92 16.47 2.18
CA PRO A 961 34.73 15.16 2.78
C PRO A 961 36.07 14.55 3.20
N LEU A 962 36.12 14.04 4.44
CA LEU A 962 37.29 13.38 5.02
C LEU A 962 37.10 11.87 5.07
N TRP A 963 35.94 11.41 5.57
CA TRP A 963 35.58 10.00 5.62
C TRP A 963 34.08 9.82 5.91
N ARG A 964 33.56 8.62 5.63
CA ARG A 964 32.21 8.19 6.03
C ARG A 964 32.21 6.85 6.75
N HIS A 965 31.21 6.56 7.57
CA HIS A 965 31.05 5.28 8.27
C HIS A 965 29.58 4.94 8.52
N HIS A 966 29.12 3.78 8.04
CA HIS A 966 27.75 3.33 8.21
C HIS A 966 27.58 2.52 9.50
N ILE A 967 26.62 2.92 10.32
CA ILE A 967 26.25 2.27 11.58
C ILE A 967 24.94 1.50 11.44
N GLY A 968 24.04 2.00 10.58
CA GLY A 968 22.69 1.49 10.33
C GLY A 968 21.61 2.25 11.10
N SER A 969 20.50 2.56 10.41
CA SER A 969 19.36 3.36 10.89
C SER A 969 19.71 4.81 11.26
N THR A 970 18.73 5.70 11.22
CA THR A 970 18.84 7.13 11.56
C THR A 970 19.65 7.36 12.83
N LEU A 971 20.73 8.14 12.72
CA LEU A 971 21.57 8.46 13.87
C LEU A 971 20.87 9.44 14.81
N SER A 972 21.17 9.37 16.10
CA SER A 972 20.44 10.12 17.13
C SER A 972 21.34 10.75 18.20
N ALA A 973 22.59 10.31 18.32
CA ALA A 973 23.58 10.95 19.17
C ALA A 973 25.01 10.56 18.77
N LEU A 974 25.94 11.50 18.95
CA LEU A 974 27.38 11.30 18.73
C LEU A 974 28.17 11.85 19.92
N GLU A 975 29.22 11.13 20.30
CA GLU A 975 30.12 11.52 21.37
C GLU A 975 31.55 11.11 21.01
N MET A 976 32.45 12.07 20.89
CA MET A 976 33.86 11.82 20.57
C MET A 976 34.77 12.14 21.76
N SER A 977 35.86 11.38 21.90
CA SER A 977 36.93 11.72 22.83
C SER A 977 37.67 12.98 22.36
N PRO A 978 38.23 13.80 23.27
CA PRO A 978 38.92 15.04 22.89
C PRO A 978 40.13 14.85 21.95
N ASP A 979 40.76 13.68 21.98
CA ASP A 979 41.87 13.30 21.09
C ASP A 979 41.41 12.61 19.80
N GLY A 980 40.11 12.37 19.65
CA GLY A 980 39.50 11.67 18.52
C GLY A 980 39.86 10.19 18.41
N SER A 981 40.44 9.58 19.44
CA SER A 981 40.75 8.14 19.46
C SER A 981 39.50 7.26 19.54
N THR A 982 38.41 7.78 20.11
CA THR A 982 37.15 7.04 20.33
C THR A 982 35.95 7.86 19.83
N LEU A 983 34.98 7.17 19.23
CA LEU A 983 33.68 7.71 18.85
C LEU A 983 32.57 6.75 19.32
N TRP A 984 31.54 7.30 19.95
CA TRP A 984 30.29 6.62 20.23
C TRP A 984 29.18 7.16 19.34
N ALA A 985 28.43 6.26 18.72
CA ALA A 985 27.28 6.61 17.89
C ALA A 985 26.04 5.85 18.33
N ALA A 986 24.89 6.52 18.33
CA ALA A 986 23.60 5.93 18.63
C ALA A 986 22.61 6.11 17.48
N SER A 987 21.64 5.21 17.35
CA SER A 987 20.60 5.27 16.32
C SER A 987 19.18 5.00 16.83
N TYR A 988 18.19 5.38 16.02
CA TYR A 988 16.77 5.04 16.20
C TYR A 988 16.52 3.53 16.13
N GLY A 989 17.33 2.80 15.37
CA GLY A 989 17.27 1.33 15.23
C GLY A 989 17.72 0.56 16.47
N GLY A 990 18.03 1.23 17.59
CA GLY A 990 18.43 0.60 18.83
C GLY A 990 19.91 0.26 18.91
N TYR A 991 20.77 0.91 18.13
CA TYR A 991 22.21 0.65 18.16
C TYR A 991 22.93 1.69 19.00
N LEU A 992 23.85 1.23 19.85
CA LEU A 992 24.87 2.05 20.48
C LEU A 992 26.24 1.43 20.20
N VAL A 993 27.02 2.11 19.37
CA VAL A 993 28.26 1.58 18.80
C VAL A 993 29.47 2.30 19.40
N HIS A 994 30.48 1.52 19.76
CA HIS A 994 31.80 1.97 20.16
C HIS A 994 32.78 1.78 19.00
N LEU A 995 33.33 2.89 18.52
CA LEU A 995 34.32 2.93 17.47
C LEU A 995 35.67 3.38 18.03
N GLU A 996 36.74 2.65 17.68
CA GLU A 996 38.11 3.01 18.01
C GLU A 996 38.92 3.29 16.75
N ARG A 997 39.75 4.33 16.79
CA ARG A 997 40.61 4.71 15.68
C ARG A 997 41.74 3.67 15.54
N VAL A 998 41.89 3.13 14.34
CA VAL A 998 42.90 2.12 14.01
C VAL A 998 43.96 2.67 13.07
N GLU A 999 45.22 2.28 13.29
CA GLU A 999 46.35 2.69 12.43
C GLU A 999 46.52 1.77 11.21
N THR A 1000 45.91 0.58 11.24
CA THR A 1000 46.11 -0.50 10.26
C THR A 1000 44.94 -0.62 9.28
N GLY A 1001 44.82 0.33 8.36
CA GLY A 1001 43.84 0.26 7.25
C GLY A 1001 42.38 0.38 7.70
N MET A 1002 41.46 0.27 6.73
CA MET A 1002 40.01 0.33 6.96
C MET A 1002 39.47 -1.02 7.44
N ASP A 1003 38.44 -1.00 8.30
CA ASP A 1003 37.73 -2.21 8.70
C ASP A 1003 37.12 -2.91 7.47
N PRO A 1004 37.45 -4.18 7.17
CA PRO A 1004 36.93 -4.88 6.00
C PRO A 1004 35.43 -5.19 6.09
N TYR A 1005 34.79 -5.05 7.25
CA TYR A 1005 33.38 -5.35 7.48
C TYR A 1005 32.48 -4.12 7.66
N SER A 1006 33.06 -2.94 7.87
CA SER A 1006 32.30 -1.68 7.96
C SER A 1006 32.08 -1.07 6.58
N ILE A 1007 30.87 -0.62 6.30
CA ILE A 1007 30.58 0.16 5.08
C ILE A 1007 31.06 1.59 5.32
N GLY A 1008 31.98 2.09 4.48
CA GLY A 1008 32.54 3.45 4.60
C GLY A 1008 34.07 3.50 4.52
N THR A 1009 34.64 4.69 4.65
CA THR A 1009 36.06 5.00 4.44
C THR A 1009 36.78 5.49 5.69
N SER A 1010 36.13 5.41 6.85
CA SER A 1010 36.69 5.96 8.10
C SER A 1010 37.87 5.18 8.66
N PRO A 1011 38.74 5.84 9.44
CA PRO A 1011 39.85 5.20 10.14
C PRO A 1011 39.41 4.52 11.45
N TYR A 1012 38.14 4.16 11.59
CA TYR A 1012 37.57 3.59 12.80
C TYR A 1012 37.13 2.15 12.56
N ALA A 1013 37.33 1.30 13.56
CA ALA A 1013 36.81 -0.06 13.62
C ALA A 1013 35.77 -0.18 14.74
N GLU A 1014 34.73 -0.97 14.49
CA GLU A 1014 33.73 -1.28 15.51
C GLU A 1014 34.28 -2.31 16.50
N VAL A 1015 34.47 -1.88 17.74
CA VAL A 1015 34.97 -2.75 18.81
C VAL A 1015 33.85 -3.31 19.69
N ARG A 1016 32.67 -2.68 19.68
CA ARG A 1016 31.49 -3.14 20.43
C ARG A 1016 30.21 -2.49 19.93
N ARG A 1017 29.12 -3.24 19.97
CA ARG A 1017 27.76 -2.72 19.79
C ARG A 1017 26.81 -3.26 20.84
N TRP A 1018 25.99 -2.35 21.36
CA TRP A 1018 24.82 -2.69 22.15
C TRP A 1018 23.58 -2.54 21.28
N ILE A 1019 22.66 -3.50 21.38
CA ILE A 1019 21.41 -3.51 20.62
C ILE A 1019 20.23 -3.57 21.59
N PHE A 1020 19.32 -2.61 21.47
CA PHE A 1020 18.12 -2.48 22.28
C PHE A 1020 16.88 -2.61 21.39
N TRP A 1021 16.30 -3.79 21.36
CA TRP A 1021 15.08 -4.10 20.60
C TRP A 1021 13.91 -4.43 21.53
N THR A 1022 12.69 -4.08 21.12
CA THR A 1022 11.48 -4.23 21.93
C THR A 1022 11.02 -5.68 22.11
N ASP A 1023 11.38 -6.57 21.17
CA ASP A 1023 11.07 -8.00 21.19
C ASP A 1023 12.18 -8.85 21.84
N GLU A 1024 13.24 -8.22 22.33
CA GLU A 1024 14.31 -8.88 23.08
C GLU A 1024 14.11 -8.74 24.60
N ALA A 1025 14.33 -9.84 25.34
CA ALA A 1025 14.17 -9.84 26.80
C ALA A 1025 15.24 -9.00 27.54
N ALA A 1026 16.40 -8.77 26.90
CA ALA A 1026 17.51 -7.98 27.41
C ALA A 1026 18.31 -7.39 26.25
N ALA A 1027 19.12 -6.36 26.53
CA ALA A 1027 20.01 -5.79 25.53
C ALA A 1027 21.00 -6.85 24.99
N LEU A 1028 21.07 -6.95 23.67
CA LEU A 1028 22.04 -7.81 23.01
C LEU A 1028 23.39 -7.11 22.93
N ARG A 1029 24.45 -7.90 22.97
CA ARG A 1029 25.82 -7.46 22.81
C ARG A 1029 26.40 -8.10 21.58
N TRP A 1030 27.07 -7.27 20.80
CA TRP A 1030 27.70 -7.66 19.56
C TRP A 1030 29.14 -7.20 19.51
#